data_AF-A0A4P0XYM2-F1
#
_entry.id   AF-A0A4P0XYM2-F1
#
_cell.length_a   1.000
_cell.length_b   1.000
_cell.length_c   1.000
_cell.angle_alpha   90.00
_cell.angle_beta   90.00
_cell.angle_gamma   90.00
#
_symmetry.space_group_name_H-M   'P 1'
#
loop_
_entity.id
_entity.type
_entity.pdbx_description
1 polymer ?
#
loop_
_entity_poly.entity_id
_entity_poly.type
_entity_poly.pdbx_seq_one_letter_code
_entity_poly.pdbx_strand_id
1 'polypeptide(L)'
;MSLTVSELLALEGLSALRLRAGKQGLQRAVRWYYVAENEHIAEWIMGGELVFITGINHPRDEANLIQLLMEGKQRGIAGMVILTGEAYIHAIPATLIALADELGMPLIEQPYLLKMVIVTERIGTALVRSENVLQSQRDILMQLVTGDYPDLQMLHQRALHQQLDFTRPLRLAALRLEGLSRLFRQFPPEQAEAWLLQAHRSVRQQLQQQLNQQGNSFPLLERSNMFLFLLPDEEGEGFQQKKWLQQWLQALADGEESLSLLCGLSAPVRQLQGYPRALSQARQALDLCDTLRPTQRISDYQQLGFIKLLSAVSDPALLNDFMHDTLGCLIEPGRKAPWLLLETLETLLQENGNVVRAADRLGLHRNTLHQRIQRIEKTDRLPGQPPSVSSQRLGRAGDLAFIAKPFTGPTMKIINARLRRQEALFTLDLQDGMIHRITAQAAMQTADAGDIDAQGRLAIPPFVEPHIHLDATLTAGEPEWNRSGTLFEGITRWSQRKASITPEDTRQRALKTIGMLRDFGVQHIRTHVDVTDPSLAALQALLAVKQEAADLIDLQIVAFPQEGIESYPNGRELMTRAIEMGADVVGGIPHYENTRDKGVSSVMFLMDLAQRYGRLVDVHCDEIDDPQSRFLEVLAEEARVRGMGAQVTASHTCAMGSYDNAYCSKLFRLLKASGINFISCPTESIHLQGRFDSWPKRRGVTRVAELDRAGINVCFAQDSIQDPWYPLGNGNILRILDAGLHICHMLGYDDLQRCLDFVTDNSARALCLGDNYGLAEGRPANLLILDAGNDYEAVRRQARVLTSIRHGRVILQREVEHIRYPA
;
A
#
# COMPACT_ATOMS: atom_id res chain seq x y z
N MET A 1 -18.91 -18.12 19.84
CA MET A 1 -19.16 -19.56 20.02
C MET A 1 -20.08 -20.05 18.90
N SER A 2 -19.90 -21.27 18.42
CA SER A 2 -20.77 -21.90 17.41
C SER A 2 -21.99 -22.55 18.07
N LEU A 3 -23.18 -22.38 17.49
CA LEU A 3 -24.45 -22.95 17.99
C LEU A 3 -24.38 -24.48 18.07
N THR A 4 -24.65 -25.05 19.24
CA THR A 4 -24.66 -26.51 19.46
C THR A 4 -26.04 -27.12 19.19
N VAL A 5 -26.09 -28.45 19.03
CA VAL A 5 -27.37 -29.18 18.91
C VAL A 5 -28.25 -28.96 20.14
N SER A 6 -27.66 -28.90 21.34
CA SER A 6 -28.40 -28.63 22.59
C SER A 6 -29.03 -27.24 22.60
N GLU A 7 -28.28 -26.21 22.19
CA GLU A 7 -28.79 -24.82 22.15
C GLU A 7 -29.85 -24.64 21.06
N LEU A 8 -29.68 -25.34 19.92
CA LEU A 8 -30.65 -25.34 18.84
C LEU A 8 -32.00 -25.91 19.29
N LEU A 9 -32.00 -27.04 20.01
CA LEU A 9 -33.22 -27.64 20.56
C LEU A 9 -33.91 -26.75 21.60
N ALA A 10 -33.17 -25.83 22.22
CA ALA A 10 -33.70 -24.87 23.20
C ALA A 10 -34.25 -23.58 22.55
N LEU A 11 -34.16 -23.41 21.23
CA LEU A 11 -34.69 -22.22 20.54
C LEU A 11 -36.21 -22.11 20.68
N GLU A 12 -36.66 -20.88 20.92
CA GLU A 12 -38.09 -20.57 21.02
C GLU A 12 -38.83 -20.97 19.72
N GLY A 13 -39.93 -21.70 19.88
CA GLY A 13 -40.72 -22.24 18.75
C GLY A 13 -40.26 -23.60 18.22
N LEU A 14 -39.14 -24.16 18.72
CA LEU A 14 -38.65 -25.50 18.36
C LEU A 14 -38.87 -26.56 19.44
N SER A 15 -39.65 -26.26 20.49
CA SER A 15 -39.92 -27.17 21.62
C SER A 15 -40.61 -28.50 21.23
N ALA A 16 -41.20 -28.56 20.03
CA ALA A 16 -41.79 -29.77 19.49
C ALA A 16 -40.75 -30.72 18.84
N LEU A 17 -39.52 -30.28 18.60
CA LEU A 17 -38.41 -31.17 18.22
C LEU A 17 -38.03 -32.04 19.42
N ARG A 18 -37.89 -33.35 19.21
CA ARG A 18 -37.58 -34.29 20.29
C ARG A 18 -36.30 -35.06 19.99
N LEU A 19 -35.34 -34.98 20.90
CA LEU A 19 -34.18 -35.88 20.86
C LEU A 19 -34.66 -37.31 21.15
N ARG A 20 -34.37 -38.25 20.24
CA ARG A 20 -34.74 -39.67 20.36
C ARG A 20 -33.57 -40.58 20.71
N ALA A 21 -32.35 -40.21 20.30
CA ALA A 21 -31.10 -40.90 20.63
C ALA A 21 -29.89 -39.95 20.48
N GLY A 22 -28.72 -40.41 20.90
CA GLY A 22 -27.44 -39.73 20.68
C GLY A 22 -27.11 -38.61 21.65
N LYS A 23 -27.56 -38.73 22.92
CA LYS A 23 -27.38 -37.67 23.94
C LYS A 23 -25.92 -37.21 24.12
N GLN A 24 -24.97 -38.11 23.91
CA GLN A 24 -23.52 -37.81 23.99
C GLN A 24 -23.07 -36.76 22.95
N GLY A 25 -23.79 -36.63 21.83
CA GLY A 25 -23.48 -35.69 20.75
C GLY A 25 -24.13 -34.31 20.88
N LEU A 26 -24.82 -34.00 21.98
CA LEU A 26 -25.55 -32.72 22.12
C LEU A 26 -24.66 -31.47 22.05
N GLN A 27 -23.37 -31.60 22.35
CA GLN A 27 -22.39 -30.50 22.29
C GLN A 27 -21.74 -30.34 20.90
N ARG A 28 -22.19 -31.10 19.89
CA ARG A 28 -21.70 -30.93 18.52
C ARG A 28 -22.14 -29.57 17.98
N ALA A 29 -21.20 -28.85 17.38
CA ALA A 29 -21.47 -27.58 16.73
C ALA A 29 -22.22 -27.79 15.41
N VAL A 30 -23.26 -27.01 15.18
CA VAL A 30 -24.05 -26.97 13.94
C VAL A 30 -23.52 -25.81 13.11
N ARG A 31 -23.01 -26.10 11.91
CA ARG A 31 -22.57 -25.04 10.96
C ARG A 31 -23.67 -24.61 10.01
N TRP A 32 -24.56 -25.53 9.66
CA TRP A 32 -25.57 -25.36 8.61
C TRP A 32 -26.68 -26.40 8.78
N TYR A 33 -27.84 -26.17 8.19
CA TYR A 33 -28.86 -27.20 8.03
C TYR A 33 -28.91 -27.63 6.56
N TYR A 34 -29.09 -28.91 6.31
CA TYR A 34 -29.20 -29.45 4.96
C TYR A 34 -30.44 -30.34 4.86
N VAL A 35 -31.27 -30.14 3.85
CA VAL A 35 -32.44 -31.00 3.60
C VAL A 35 -32.05 -32.02 2.55
N ALA A 36 -32.01 -33.29 2.95
CA ALA A 36 -31.61 -34.40 2.10
C ALA A 36 -32.80 -35.05 1.42
N GLU A 37 -32.84 -34.92 0.10
CA GLU A 37 -33.88 -35.52 -0.73
C GLU A 37 -33.35 -36.67 -1.60
N ASN A 38 -32.04 -36.90 -1.59
CA ASN A 38 -31.35 -37.92 -2.38
C ASN A 38 -31.26 -39.26 -1.63
N GLU A 39 -31.06 -40.36 -2.36
CA GLU A 39 -30.84 -41.70 -1.80
C GLU A 39 -29.59 -41.75 -0.89
N HIS A 40 -28.53 -41.07 -1.30
CA HIS A 40 -27.24 -40.93 -0.60
C HIS A 40 -26.93 -39.46 -0.28
N ILE A 41 -26.24 -39.20 0.83
CA ILE A 41 -25.83 -37.85 1.26
C ILE A 41 -24.32 -37.65 1.27
N ALA A 42 -23.51 -38.72 1.23
CA ALA A 42 -22.07 -38.64 1.44
C ALA A 42 -21.32 -37.67 0.49
N GLU A 43 -21.79 -37.42 -0.72
CA GLU A 43 -21.16 -36.50 -1.69
C GLU A 43 -21.60 -35.04 -1.51
N TRP A 44 -22.69 -34.79 -0.78
CA TRP A 44 -23.36 -33.49 -0.73
C TRP A 44 -23.13 -32.75 0.59
N ILE A 45 -22.56 -33.43 1.58
CA ILE A 45 -22.27 -32.90 2.92
C ILE A 45 -20.76 -32.80 3.14
N MET A 46 -20.34 -31.83 3.95
CA MET A 46 -18.95 -31.57 4.30
C MET A 46 -18.66 -31.64 5.82
N GLY A 47 -19.66 -32.03 6.64
CA GLY A 47 -19.53 -32.23 8.09
C GLY A 47 -20.01 -31.04 8.92
N GLY A 48 -20.51 -31.29 10.13
CA GLY A 48 -21.08 -30.27 11.01
C GLY A 48 -22.49 -29.78 10.65
N GLU A 49 -23.15 -30.35 9.63
CA GLU A 49 -24.54 -30.02 9.30
C GLU A 49 -25.54 -30.72 10.23
N LEU A 50 -26.70 -30.09 10.39
CA LEU A 50 -27.90 -30.78 10.85
C LEU A 50 -28.69 -31.25 9.62
N VAL A 51 -28.75 -32.56 9.39
CA VAL A 51 -29.31 -33.14 8.17
C VAL A 51 -30.78 -33.51 8.37
N PHE A 52 -31.68 -32.92 7.59
CA PHE A 52 -33.12 -33.14 7.61
C PHE A 52 -33.56 -34.17 6.57
N ILE A 53 -34.31 -35.19 7.00
CA ILE A 53 -34.86 -36.27 6.17
C ILE A 53 -36.38 -36.17 6.15
N THR A 54 -37.00 -36.02 4.96
CA THR A 54 -38.44 -35.71 4.84
C THR A 54 -39.29 -36.78 4.16
N GLY A 55 -38.70 -37.68 3.37
CA GLY A 55 -39.42 -38.74 2.66
C GLY A 55 -40.34 -38.28 1.51
N ILE A 56 -40.39 -36.97 1.21
CA ILE A 56 -41.32 -36.36 0.25
C ILE A 56 -40.95 -36.72 -1.20
N ASN A 57 -39.69 -36.52 -1.56
CA ASN A 57 -39.21 -36.74 -2.93
C ASN A 57 -38.60 -38.14 -3.13
N HIS A 58 -38.29 -38.84 -2.04
CA HIS A 58 -37.74 -40.19 -2.08
C HIS A 58 -38.28 -41.01 -0.89
N PRO A 59 -38.96 -42.15 -1.12
CA PRO A 59 -39.47 -42.99 -0.04
C PRO A 59 -38.31 -43.49 0.82
N ARG A 60 -38.51 -43.53 2.14
CA ARG A 60 -37.48 -43.93 3.10
C ARG A 60 -37.93 -45.18 3.83
N ASP A 61 -37.18 -46.25 3.67
CA ASP A 61 -37.30 -47.45 4.50
C ASP A 61 -36.22 -47.48 5.59
N GLU A 62 -36.29 -48.48 6.47
CA GLU A 62 -35.35 -48.62 7.58
C GLU A 62 -33.89 -48.78 7.11
N ALA A 63 -33.67 -49.53 6.03
CA ALA A 63 -32.34 -49.76 5.48
C ALA A 63 -31.71 -48.46 4.97
N ASN A 64 -32.46 -47.64 4.22
CA ASN A 64 -32.00 -46.36 3.74
C ASN A 64 -31.71 -45.38 4.89
N LEU A 65 -32.57 -45.32 5.93
CA LEU A 65 -32.31 -44.43 7.07
C LEU A 65 -31.04 -44.81 7.85
N ILE A 66 -30.78 -46.12 8.03
CA ILE A 66 -29.52 -46.61 8.63
C ILE A 66 -28.32 -46.20 7.79
N GLN A 67 -28.42 -46.36 6.48
CA GLN A 67 -27.36 -45.97 5.55
C GLN A 67 -27.04 -44.48 5.63
N LEU A 68 -28.05 -43.60 5.61
CA LEU A 68 -27.86 -42.15 5.73
C LEU A 68 -27.21 -41.77 7.06
N LEU A 69 -27.59 -42.41 8.17
CA LEU A 69 -26.97 -42.19 9.48
C LEU A 69 -25.47 -42.55 9.46
N MET A 70 -25.11 -43.66 8.82
CA MET A 70 -23.72 -44.10 8.68
C MET A 70 -22.89 -43.18 7.78
N GLU A 71 -23.45 -42.77 6.62
CA GLU A 71 -22.82 -41.78 5.73
C GLU A 71 -22.61 -40.44 6.46
N GLY A 72 -23.62 -39.98 7.19
CA GLY A 72 -23.55 -38.78 8.02
C GLY A 72 -22.49 -38.87 9.12
N LYS A 73 -22.41 -40.02 9.81
CA LYS A 73 -21.38 -40.27 10.83
C LYS A 73 -19.97 -40.23 10.23
N GLN A 74 -19.78 -40.85 9.07
CA GLN A 74 -18.49 -40.87 8.37
C GLN A 74 -18.06 -39.46 7.93
N ARG A 75 -19.01 -38.63 7.49
CA ARG A 75 -18.77 -37.24 7.11
C ARG A 75 -18.77 -36.25 8.28
N GLY A 76 -19.07 -36.71 9.49
CA GLY A 76 -18.97 -35.89 10.71
C GLY A 76 -20.10 -34.88 10.89
N ILE A 77 -21.34 -35.19 10.50
CA ILE A 77 -22.50 -34.31 10.74
C ILE A 77 -22.72 -33.99 12.22
N ALA A 78 -23.45 -32.90 12.50
CA ALA A 78 -23.82 -32.50 13.85
C ALA A 78 -24.99 -33.32 14.39
N GLY A 79 -25.92 -33.73 13.53
CA GLY A 79 -27.05 -34.60 13.89
C GLY A 79 -27.98 -34.84 12.71
N MET A 80 -28.92 -35.77 12.88
CA MET A 80 -29.92 -36.12 11.88
C MET A 80 -31.33 -35.85 12.42
N VAL A 81 -32.14 -35.13 11.63
CA VAL A 81 -33.53 -34.79 11.93
C VAL A 81 -34.45 -35.57 10.99
N ILE A 82 -35.39 -36.34 11.52
CA ILE A 82 -36.36 -37.08 10.73
C ILE A 82 -37.74 -36.45 10.89
N LEU A 83 -38.35 -36.07 9.77
CA LEU A 83 -39.73 -35.61 9.71
C LEU A 83 -40.68 -36.80 9.82
N THR A 84 -41.37 -36.95 10.94
CA THR A 84 -42.35 -38.02 11.16
C THR A 84 -43.78 -37.54 10.95
N GLY A 85 -44.60 -38.34 10.28
CA GLY A 85 -46.00 -38.04 9.98
C GLY A 85 -46.67 -39.15 9.19
N GLU A 86 -47.99 -39.04 8.99
CA GLU A 86 -48.80 -40.10 8.37
C GLU A 86 -48.51 -40.32 6.88
N ALA A 87 -47.89 -39.37 6.18
CA ALA A 87 -47.75 -39.40 4.73
C ALA A 87 -46.46 -40.04 4.19
N TYR A 88 -45.36 -40.03 4.94
CA TYR A 88 -44.03 -40.41 4.41
C TYR A 88 -43.27 -41.35 5.35
N ILE A 89 -42.88 -40.85 6.54
CA ILE A 89 -42.17 -41.64 7.56
C ILE A 89 -43.04 -41.68 8.81
N HIS A 90 -43.72 -42.81 9.04
CA HIS A 90 -44.68 -42.92 10.15
C HIS A 90 -44.04 -42.79 11.54
N ALA A 91 -42.88 -43.44 11.73
CA ALA A 91 -42.14 -43.42 12.98
C ALA A 91 -40.65 -43.71 12.71
N ILE A 92 -39.79 -43.26 13.63
CA ILE A 92 -38.36 -43.60 13.59
C ILE A 92 -38.18 -45.07 14.05
N PRO A 93 -37.56 -45.95 13.24
CA PRO A 93 -37.35 -47.35 13.60
C PRO A 93 -36.53 -47.52 14.90
N ALA A 94 -36.87 -48.51 15.73
CA ALA A 94 -36.21 -48.75 17.01
C ALA A 94 -34.71 -49.14 16.84
N THR A 95 -34.40 -49.84 15.77
CA THR A 95 -33.03 -50.21 15.35
C THR A 95 -32.19 -48.97 15.05
N LEU A 96 -32.74 -47.98 14.35
CA LEU A 96 -32.06 -46.72 14.05
C LEU A 96 -31.79 -45.90 15.32
N ILE A 97 -32.73 -45.89 16.26
CA ILE A 97 -32.57 -45.25 17.58
C ILE A 97 -31.40 -45.89 18.33
N ALA A 98 -31.35 -47.22 18.42
CA ALA A 98 -30.28 -47.95 19.09
C ALA A 98 -28.91 -47.67 18.45
N LEU A 99 -28.84 -47.68 17.12
CA LEU A 99 -27.62 -47.39 16.38
C LEU A 99 -27.14 -45.94 16.58
N ALA A 100 -28.06 -44.96 16.58
CA ALA A 100 -27.71 -43.57 16.83
C ALA A 100 -27.14 -43.34 18.24
N ASP A 101 -27.66 -44.04 19.26
CA ASP A 101 -27.11 -44.03 20.62
C ASP A 101 -25.71 -44.65 20.68
N GLU A 102 -25.50 -45.81 20.04
CA GLU A 102 -24.19 -46.46 19.95
C GLU A 102 -23.14 -45.55 19.30
N LEU A 103 -23.53 -44.85 18.23
CA LEU A 103 -22.64 -43.93 17.51
C LEU A 103 -22.49 -42.56 18.21
N GLY A 104 -23.25 -42.29 19.27
CA GLY A 104 -23.33 -41.00 19.94
C GLY A 104 -23.83 -39.86 19.02
N MET A 105 -24.62 -40.18 18.00
CA MET A 105 -25.08 -39.24 16.97
C MET A 105 -26.48 -38.72 17.31
N PRO A 106 -26.69 -37.40 17.50
CA PRO A 106 -28.00 -36.85 17.82
C PRO A 106 -29.02 -37.20 16.74
N LEU A 107 -30.05 -37.96 17.13
CA LEU A 107 -31.19 -38.30 16.29
C LEU A 107 -32.42 -37.57 16.83
N ILE A 108 -32.98 -36.70 16.00
CA ILE A 108 -34.03 -35.75 16.39
C ILE A 108 -35.27 -36.04 15.57
N GLU A 109 -36.42 -36.10 16.24
CA GLU A 109 -37.72 -36.21 15.60
C GLU A 109 -38.35 -34.82 15.43
N GLN A 110 -38.76 -34.52 14.20
CA GLN A 110 -39.59 -33.38 13.87
C GLN A 110 -41.01 -33.87 13.52
N PRO A 111 -42.04 -33.51 14.30
CA PRO A 111 -43.41 -33.86 13.94
C PRO A 111 -43.89 -33.08 12.72
N TYR A 112 -44.68 -33.71 11.85
CA TYR A 112 -45.21 -33.09 10.61
C TYR A 112 -45.98 -31.78 10.83
N LEU A 113 -46.64 -31.63 11.98
CA LEU A 113 -47.35 -30.41 12.37
C LEU A 113 -46.40 -29.21 12.56
N LEU A 114 -45.14 -29.45 12.92
CA LEU A 114 -44.11 -28.42 12.97
C LEU A 114 -43.55 -28.20 11.56
N LYS A 115 -44.06 -27.17 10.90
CA LYS A 115 -43.71 -26.86 9.50
C LYS A 115 -42.20 -26.65 9.35
N MET A 116 -41.62 -27.31 8.36
CA MET A 116 -40.18 -27.23 8.06
C MET A 116 -39.68 -25.79 7.91
N VAL A 117 -40.45 -24.93 7.24
CA VAL A 117 -40.10 -23.51 7.07
C VAL A 117 -39.84 -22.79 8.40
N ILE A 118 -40.62 -23.09 9.45
CA ILE A 118 -40.43 -22.51 10.78
C ILE A 118 -39.13 -23.02 11.38
N VAL A 119 -38.86 -24.32 11.24
CA VAL A 119 -37.63 -24.95 11.77
C VAL A 119 -36.39 -24.38 11.09
N THR A 120 -36.36 -24.38 9.76
CA THR A 120 -35.22 -23.90 8.97
C THR A 120 -35.00 -22.39 9.11
N GLU A 121 -36.07 -21.59 9.20
CA GLU A 121 -35.98 -20.14 9.44
C GLU A 121 -35.36 -19.83 10.81
N ARG A 122 -35.80 -20.52 11.86
CA ARG A 122 -35.29 -20.32 13.24
C ARG A 122 -33.84 -20.75 13.37
N ILE A 123 -33.50 -21.93 12.84
CA ILE A 123 -32.12 -22.43 12.83
C ILE A 123 -31.23 -21.50 12.00
N GLY A 124 -31.64 -21.15 10.78
CA GLY A 124 -30.89 -20.25 9.92
C GLY A 124 -30.65 -18.88 10.56
N THR A 125 -31.68 -18.30 11.17
CA THR A 125 -31.57 -17.02 11.90
C THR A 125 -30.62 -17.12 13.09
N ALA A 126 -30.69 -18.21 13.86
CA ALA A 126 -29.80 -18.42 15.02
C ALA A 126 -28.34 -18.62 14.59
N LEU A 127 -28.09 -19.38 13.52
CA LEU A 127 -26.76 -19.58 12.95
C LEU A 127 -26.16 -18.26 12.44
N VAL A 128 -26.92 -17.46 11.69
CA VAL A 128 -26.47 -16.13 11.21
C VAL A 128 -26.18 -15.19 12.38
N ARG A 129 -27.02 -15.19 13.42
CA ARG A 129 -26.78 -14.39 14.64
C ARG A 129 -25.50 -14.83 15.36
N SER A 130 -25.30 -16.14 15.51
CA SER A 130 -24.09 -16.71 16.13
C SER A 130 -22.82 -16.34 15.35
N GLU A 131 -22.86 -16.40 14.02
CA GLU A 131 -21.73 -15.99 13.17
C GLU A 131 -21.49 -14.47 13.25
N ASN A 132 -22.54 -13.64 13.25
CA ASN A 132 -22.40 -12.19 13.40
C ASN A 132 -21.77 -11.80 14.74
N VAL A 133 -22.13 -12.49 15.83
CA VAL A 133 -21.49 -12.30 17.15
C VAL A 133 -20.02 -12.68 17.10
N LEU A 134 -19.69 -13.85 16.54
CA LEU A 134 -18.31 -14.31 16.36
C LEU A 134 -17.50 -13.32 15.52
N GLN A 135 -18.04 -12.84 14.41
CA GLN A 135 -17.40 -11.87 13.55
C GLN A 135 -17.18 -10.54 14.29
N SER A 136 -18.19 -10.04 15.01
CA SER A 136 -18.03 -8.83 15.82
C SER A 136 -16.97 -9.00 16.92
N GLN A 137 -16.87 -10.17 17.56
CA GLN A 137 -15.83 -10.46 18.54
C GLN A 137 -14.44 -10.47 17.89
N ARG A 138 -14.30 -11.08 16.70
CA ARG A 138 -13.05 -11.06 15.93
C ARG A 138 -12.65 -9.65 15.54
N ASP A 139 -13.59 -8.85 15.05
CA ASP A 139 -13.31 -7.47 14.63
C ASP A 139 -12.85 -6.62 15.82
N ILE A 140 -13.50 -6.72 16.98
CA ILE A 140 -13.09 -6.02 18.21
C ILE A 140 -11.67 -6.44 18.61
N LEU A 141 -11.40 -7.75 18.62
CA LEU A 141 -10.09 -8.26 19.01
C LEU A 141 -9.00 -7.87 17.99
N MET A 142 -9.33 -7.85 16.70
CA MET A 142 -8.42 -7.39 15.64
C MET A 142 -8.11 -5.90 15.78
N GLN A 143 -9.12 -5.05 15.98
CA GLN A 143 -8.93 -3.62 16.23
C GLN A 143 -8.04 -3.42 17.46
N LEU A 144 -8.33 -4.12 18.56
CA LEU A 144 -7.57 -4.05 19.80
C LEU A 144 -6.09 -4.46 19.63
N VAL A 145 -5.84 -5.57 18.95
CA VAL A 145 -4.50 -6.17 18.77
C VAL A 145 -3.69 -5.42 17.70
N THR A 146 -4.33 -4.72 16.75
CA THR A 146 -3.64 -3.91 15.74
C THR A 146 -3.47 -2.46 16.13
N GLY A 147 -4.25 -1.96 17.08
CA GLY A 147 -4.28 -0.54 17.44
C GLY A 147 -5.15 0.31 16.51
N ASP A 148 -5.90 -0.33 15.60
CA ASP A 148 -6.77 0.33 14.62
C ASP A 148 -8.16 0.58 15.22
N TYR A 149 -8.21 1.47 16.20
CA TYR A 149 -9.46 1.94 16.80
C TYR A 149 -9.44 3.47 16.98
N PRO A 150 -10.53 4.17 16.63
CA PRO A 150 -10.62 5.62 16.77
C PRO A 150 -10.78 6.06 18.24
N ASP A 151 -11.45 5.24 19.05
CA ASP A 151 -11.69 5.48 20.47
C ASP A 151 -11.66 4.16 21.25
N LEU A 152 -10.77 4.09 22.23
CA LEU A 152 -10.61 2.94 23.11
C LEU A 152 -11.80 2.74 24.05
N GLN A 153 -12.46 3.81 24.49
CA GLN A 153 -13.62 3.70 25.38
C GLN A 153 -14.79 3.04 24.66
N MET A 154 -15.06 3.45 23.41
CA MET A 154 -16.04 2.77 22.55
C MET A 154 -15.68 1.29 22.36
N LEU A 155 -14.41 0.98 22.06
CA LEU A 155 -13.98 -0.40 21.85
C LEU A 155 -14.16 -1.25 23.12
N HIS A 156 -13.88 -0.68 24.30
CA HIS A 156 -14.12 -1.33 25.59
C HIS A 156 -15.61 -1.60 25.83
N GLN A 157 -16.49 -0.63 25.55
CA GLN A 157 -17.95 -0.81 25.65
C GLN A 157 -18.45 -1.91 24.71
N ARG A 158 -17.94 -1.96 23.47
CA ARG A 158 -18.25 -3.01 22.50
C ARG A 158 -17.75 -4.38 22.97
N ALA A 159 -16.55 -4.46 23.53
CA ALA A 159 -16.01 -5.68 24.11
C ALA A 159 -16.89 -6.20 25.27
N LEU A 160 -17.31 -5.34 26.18
CA LEU A 160 -18.22 -5.68 27.27
C LEU A 160 -19.57 -6.18 26.75
N HIS A 161 -20.14 -5.51 25.73
CA HIS A 161 -21.38 -5.94 25.10
C HIS A 161 -21.27 -7.33 24.46
N GLN A 162 -20.12 -7.64 23.87
CA GLN A 162 -19.82 -8.95 23.27
C GLN A 162 -19.27 -9.98 24.28
N GLN A 163 -19.35 -9.70 25.59
CA GLN A 163 -18.92 -10.57 26.68
C GLN A 163 -17.43 -10.97 26.63
N LEU A 164 -16.58 -10.11 26.08
CA LEU A 164 -15.13 -10.29 26.09
C LEU A 164 -14.54 -9.73 27.38
N ASP A 165 -14.06 -10.63 28.24
CA ASP A 165 -13.54 -10.27 29.56
C ASP A 165 -12.04 -9.95 29.55
N PHE A 166 -11.74 -8.66 29.48
CA PHE A 166 -10.38 -8.11 29.55
C PHE A 166 -9.99 -7.62 30.96
N THR A 167 -10.76 -7.96 32.00
CA THR A 167 -10.49 -7.51 33.38
C THR A 167 -9.29 -8.23 34.00
N ARG A 168 -9.06 -9.48 33.57
CA ARG A 168 -7.91 -10.29 33.94
C ARG A 168 -6.70 -10.06 33.02
N PRO A 169 -5.46 -10.22 33.52
CA PRO A 169 -4.27 -10.17 32.67
C PRO A 169 -4.31 -11.29 31.62
N LEU A 170 -3.93 -10.97 30.38
CA LEU A 170 -3.94 -11.91 29.26
C LEU A 170 -2.62 -11.82 28.49
N ARG A 171 -2.15 -12.93 27.94
CA ARG A 171 -1.02 -12.97 26.98
C ARG A 171 -1.56 -13.18 25.58
N LEU A 172 -0.88 -12.59 24.61
CA LEU A 172 -1.12 -12.87 23.21
C LEU A 172 -0.14 -13.94 22.73
N ALA A 173 -0.68 -15.01 22.16
CA ALA A 173 0.08 -16.06 21.51
C ALA A 173 -0.04 -15.92 19.99
N ALA A 174 1.10 -16.07 19.29
CA ALA A 174 1.17 -16.10 17.84
C ALA A 174 1.75 -17.44 17.38
N LEU A 175 1.02 -18.18 16.55
CA LEU A 175 1.42 -19.47 15.98
C LEU A 175 1.66 -19.36 14.47
N ARG A 176 2.68 -20.05 13.96
CA ARG A 176 2.99 -20.16 12.53
C ARG A 176 3.45 -21.57 12.15
N LEU A 177 3.08 -22.02 10.95
CA LEU A 177 3.61 -23.24 10.35
C LEU A 177 5.10 -23.07 9.99
N GLU A 178 5.93 -24.00 10.44
CA GLU A 178 7.35 -24.06 10.13
C GLU A 178 7.57 -24.68 8.73
N GLY A 179 8.67 -24.30 8.08
CA GLY A 179 9.12 -25.01 6.87
C GLY A 179 8.34 -24.69 5.60
N LEU A 180 7.52 -23.63 5.57
CA LEU A 180 6.80 -23.19 4.35
C LEU A 180 7.74 -23.02 3.16
N SER A 181 8.87 -22.35 3.34
CA SER A 181 9.88 -22.16 2.29
C SER A 181 10.46 -23.49 1.77
N ARG A 182 10.50 -24.53 2.60
CA ARG A 182 10.95 -25.88 2.22
C ARG A 182 9.86 -26.60 1.43
N LEU A 183 8.60 -26.48 1.84
CA LEU A 183 7.44 -27.06 1.15
C LEU A 183 7.37 -26.60 -0.31
N PHE A 184 7.43 -25.27 -0.56
CA PHE A 184 7.39 -24.70 -1.92
C PHE A 184 8.66 -24.94 -2.76
N ARG A 185 9.75 -25.42 -2.14
CA ARG A 185 10.94 -25.89 -2.86
C ARG A 185 10.86 -27.38 -3.22
N GLN A 186 10.10 -28.17 -2.45
CA GLN A 186 10.04 -29.63 -2.59
C GLN A 186 8.88 -30.10 -3.47
N PHE A 187 7.78 -29.35 -3.53
CA PHE A 187 6.59 -29.71 -4.28
C PHE A 187 6.23 -28.65 -5.33
N PRO A 188 5.54 -29.03 -6.43
CA PRO A 188 4.95 -28.06 -7.36
C PRO A 188 4.03 -27.08 -6.62
N PRO A 189 3.93 -25.81 -7.07
CA PRO A 189 3.18 -24.76 -6.38
C PRO A 189 1.73 -25.15 -6.05
N GLU A 190 1.01 -25.79 -6.97
CA GLU A 190 -0.37 -26.21 -6.76
C GLU A 190 -0.52 -27.27 -5.64
N GLN A 191 0.43 -28.21 -5.55
CA GLN A 191 0.43 -29.26 -4.52
C GLN A 191 0.87 -28.70 -3.17
N ALA A 192 1.87 -27.81 -3.16
CA ALA A 192 2.31 -27.10 -1.96
C ALA A 192 1.17 -26.23 -1.39
N GLU A 193 0.44 -25.52 -2.25
CA GLU A 193 -0.70 -24.69 -1.87
C GLU A 193 -1.86 -25.56 -1.33
N ALA A 194 -2.19 -26.66 -2.00
CA ALA A 194 -3.22 -27.58 -1.54
C ALA A 194 -2.90 -28.19 -0.16
N TRP A 195 -1.63 -28.59 0.05
CA TRP A 195 -1.16 -29.07 1.35
C TRP A 195 -1.24 -27.97 2.41
N LEU A 196 -0.80 -26.75 2.08
CA LEU A 196 -0.86 -25.60 3.00
C LEU A 196 -2.30 -25.30 3.44
N LEU A 197 -3.24 -25.29 2.50
CA LEU A 197 -4.67 -25.08 2.78
C LEU A 197 -5.26 -26.20 3.63
N GLN A 198 -4.82 -27.46 3.46
CA GLN A 198 -5.24 -28.57 4.31
C GLN A 198 -4.65 -28.46 5.72
N ALA A 199 -3.35 -28.21 5.83
CA ALA A 199 -2.65 -28.03 7.09
C ALA A 199 -3.24 -26.86 7.90
N HIS A 200 -3.47 -25.71 7.25
CA HIS A 200 -4.06 -24.54 7.90
C HIS A 200 -5.48 -24.84 8.43
N ARG A 201 -6.30 -25.59 7.67
CA ARG A 201 -7.63 -26.03 8.12
C ARG A 201 -7.55 -27.00 9.31
N SER A 202 -6.65 -27.98 9.26
CA SER A 202 -6.42 -28.96 10.34
C SER A 202 -5.99 -28.25 11.63
N VAL A 203 -4.99 -27.36 11.55
CA VAL A 203 -4.51 -26.58 12.70
C VAL A 203 -5.60 -25.69 13.28
N ARG A 204 -6.35 -24.96 12.44
CA ARG A 204 -7.47 -24.12 12.88
C ARG A 204 -8.47 -24.92 13.70
N GLN A 205 -8.91 -26.07 13.19
CA GLN A 205 -9.92 -26.91 13.82
C GLN A 205 -9.43 -27.47 15.16
N GLN A 206 -8.21 -28.04 15.19
CA GLN A 206 -7.64 -28.61 16.40
C GLN A 206 -7.37 -27.54 17.47
N LEU A 207 -6.83 -26.39 17.07
CA LEU A 207 -6.57 -25.27 17.98
C LEU A 207 -7.88 -24.73 18.58
N GLN A 208 -8.89 -24.49 17.74
CA GLN A 208 -10.19 -24.01 18.22
C GLN A 208 -10.83 -25.01 19.18
N GLN A 209 -10.75 -26.31 18.89
CA GLN A 209 -11.26 -27.36 19.79
C GLN A 209 -10.56 -27.33 21.15
N GLN A 210 -9.24 -27.23 21.16
CA GLN A 210 -8.46 -27.18 22.40
C GLN A 210 -8.75 -25.91 23.22
N LEU A 211 -8.84 -24.75 22.56
CA LEU A 211 -9.20 -23.50 23.24
C LEU A 211 -10.61 -23.59 23.86
N ASN A 212 -11.56 -24.21 23.17
CA ASN A 212 -12.90 -24.45 23.69
C ASN A 212 -12.89 -25.40 24.91
N GLN A 213 -12.07 -26.46 24.89
CA GLN A 213 -11.93 -27.40 26.02
C GLN A 213 -11.36 -26.73 27.27
N GLN A 214 -10.52 -25.70 27.09
CA GLN A 214 -10.00 -24.87 28.17
C GLN A 214 -10.96 -23.76 28.62
N GLY A 215 -12.16 -23.67 28.02
CA GLY A 215 -13.12 -22.62 28.35
C GLY A 215 -12.66 -21.23 27.92
N ASN A 216 -11.84 -21.11 26.88
CA ASN A 216 -11.41 -19.82 26.36
C ASN A 216 -12.58 -19.08 25.70
N SER A 217 -12.91 -17.90 26.22
CA SER A 217 -13.99 -17.05 25.71
C SER A 217 -13.59 -16.19 24.51
N PHE A 218 -12.30 -16.08 24.20
CA PHE A 218 -11.81 -15.27 23.08
C PHE A 218 -11.81 -16.03 21.76
N PRO A 219 -12.24 -15.39 20.65
CA PRO A 219 -12.20 -16.02 19.34
C PRO A 219 -10.75 -16.17 18.84
N LEU A 220 -10.50 -17.25 18.10
CA LEU A 220 -9.28 -17.41 17.32
C LEU A 220 -9.26 -16.39 16.17
N LEU A 221 -8.12 -15.70 16.00
CA LEU A 221 -7.86 -14.79 14.90
C LEU A 221 -6.90 -15.42 13.89
N GLU A 222 -7.14 -15.16 12.61
CA GLU A 222 -6.29 -15.61 11.50
C GLU A 222 -5.78 -14.41 10.73
N ARG A 223 -4.47 -14.38 10.46
CA ARG A 223 -3.83 -13.33 9.65
C ARG A 223 -2.72 -13.91 8.79
N SER A 224 -2.92 -13.92 7.47
CA SER A 224 -2.00 -14.51 6.49
C SER A 224 -1.72 -15.99 6.85
N ASN A 225 -0.53 -16.32 7.36
CA ASN A 225 -0.15 -17.67 7.81
C ASN A 225 0.06 -17.77 9.33
N MET A 226 -0.61 -16.91 10.11
CA MET A 226 -0.52 -16.92 11.57
C MET A 226 -1.89 -17.06 12.24
N PHE A 227 -1.90 -17.81 13.33
CA PHE A 227 -3.01 -17.89 14.27
C PHE A 227 -2.70 -17.06 15.51
N LEU A 228 -3.61 -16.16 15.90
CA LEU A 228 -3.47 -15.35 17.11
C LEU A 228 -4.60 -15.67 18.08
N PHE A 229 -4.26 -15.85 19.36
CA PHE A 229 -5.23 -16.12 20.41
C PHE A 229 -4.74 -15.57 21.76
N LEU A 230 -5.70 -15.29 22.64
CA LEU A 230 -5.42 -14.79 23.99
C LEU A 230 -5.46 -15.92 25.01
N LEU A 231 -4.55 -15.87 25.98
CA LEU A 231 -4.45 -16.84 27.06
C LEU A 231 -4.42 -16.11 28.42
N PRO A 232 -5.25 -16.49 29.41
CA PRO A 232 -5.26 -15.88 30.76
C PRO A 232 -3.91 -15.95 31.49
N ASP A 233 -3.48 -14.95 32.26
CA ASP A 233 -2.24 -15.05 33.03
C ASP A 233 -2.36 -14.41 34.41
N GLU A 234 -3.14 -15.05 35.26
CA GLU A 234 -3.27 -14.74 36.68
C GLU A 234 -2.24 -15.52 37.51
N GLU A 235 -1.67 -14.88 38.54
CA GLU A 235 -0.76 -15.43 39.57
C GLU A 235 -0.31 -16.91 39.44
N GLY A 236 0.50 -17.23 38.41
CA GLY A 236 1.09 -18.56 38.21
C GLY A 236 0.49 -19.43 37.09
N GLU A 237 -0.62 -19.02 36.47
CA GLU A 237 -1.26 -19.72 35.34
C GLU A 237 -0.42 -19.68 34.06
N GLY A 238 0.34 -18.61 33.80
CA GLY A 238 1.16 -18.49 32.60
C GLY A 238 2.21 -19.60 32.44
N PHE A 239 2.69 -20.19 33.54
CA PHE A 239 3.56 -21.37 33.49
C PHE A 239 2.78 -22.63 33.05
N GLN A 240 1.56 -22.81 33.59
CA GLN A 240 0.71 -23.96 33.25
C GLN A 240 0.26 -23.91 31.80
N GLN A 241 -0.15 -22.74 31.31
CA GLN A 241 -0.55 -22.55 29.92
C GLN A 241 0.61 -22.70 28.95
N LYS A 242 1.79 -22.17 29.29
CA LYS A 242 3.00 -22.40 28.49
C LYS A 242 3.33 -23.90 28.41
N LYS A 243 3.22 -24.62 29.53
CA LYS A 243 3.47 -26.07 29.57
C LYS A 243 2.45 -26.84 28.75
N TRP A 244 1.17 -26.51 28.85
CA TRP A 244 0.12 -27.10 28.01
C TRP A 244 0.39 -26.84 26.53
N LEU A 245 0.69 -25.59 26.16
CA LEU A 245 0.95 -25.22 24.77
C LEU A 245 2.17 -25.94 24.21
N GLN A 246 3.24 -26.11 25.01
CA GLN A 246 4.40 -26.94 24.67
C GLN A 246 4.02 -28.40 24.41
N GLN A 247 3.22 -29.00 25.30
CA GLN A 247 2.79 -30.39 25.16
C GLN A 247 1.91 -30.59 23.92
N TRP A 248 1.02 -29.64 23.63
CA TRP A 248 0.17 -29.69 22.45
C TRP A 248 0.96 -29.53 21.15
N LEU A 249 1.89 -28.57 21.09
CA LEU A 249 2.78 -28.40 19.94
C LEU A 249 3.67 -29.62 19.69
N GLN A 250 4.12 -30.28 20.76
CA GLN A 250 4.90 -31.51 20.66
C GLN A 250 4.03 -32.68 20.14
N ALA A 251 2.82 -32.84 20.67
CA ALA A 251 1.90 -33.89 20.22
C ALA A 251 1.49 -33.73 18.74
N LEU A 252 1.36 -32.49 18.25
CA LEU A 252 1.11 -32.20 16.84
C LEU A 252 2.29 -32.58 15.94
N ALA A 253 3.51 -32.35 16.41
CA ALA A 253 4.72 -32.71 15.68
C ALA A 253 4.92 -34.24 15.61
N ASP A 254 4.47 -34.97 16.63
CA ASP A 254 4.62 -36.43 16.75
C ASP A 254 3.46 -37.23 16.12
N GLY A 255 2.41 -36.56 15.62
CA GLY A 255 1.21 -37.19 15.04
C GLY A 255 1.34 -37.64 13.57
N GLU A 256 0.31 -38.34 13.06
CA GLU A 256 0.30 -38.95 11.71
C GLU A 256 0.49 -37.96 10.55
N GLU A 257 0.09 -36.68 10.70
CA GLU A 257 0.30 -35.63 9.68
C GLU A 257 1.64 -34.88 9.85
N SER A 258 2.39 -35.10 10.96
CA SER A 258 3.69 -34.49 11.30
C SER A 258 3.77 -32.97 11.03
N LEU A 259 2.87 -32.19 11.65
CA LEU A 259 2.82 -30.74 11.49
C LEU A 259 3.81 -30.05 12.43
N SER A 260 4.68 -29.20 11.87
CA SER A 260 5.68 -28.47 12.63
C SER A 260 5.21 -27.02 12.85
N LEU A 261 4.92 -26.66 14.09
CA LEU A 261 4.44 -25.33 14.49
C LEU A 261 5.43 -24.63 15.42
N LEU A 262 5.51 -23.30 15.28
CA LEU A 262 6.25 -22.40 16.15
C LEU A 262 5.29 -21.45 16.87
N CYS A 263 5.60 -21.12 18.12
CA CYS A 263 4.80 -20.21 18.94
C CYS A 263 5.63 -19.09 19.58
N GLY A 264 5.16 -17.85 19.48
CA GLY A 264 5.66 -16.71 20.25
C GLY A 264 4.63 -16.21 21.27
N LEU A 265 5.07 -15.96 22.50
CA LEU A 265 4.23 -15.42 23.59
C LEU A 265 4.65 -13.99 23.94
N SER A 266 3.67 -13.07 24.04
CA SER A 266 3.89 -11.71 24.54
C SER A 266 4.14 -11.67 26.06
N ALA A 267 4.52 -10.51 26.58
CA ALA A 267 4.36 -10.25 28.02
C ALA A 267 2.86 -10.15 28.40
N PRO A 268 2.50 -10.32 29.68
CA PRO A 268 1.11 -10.20 30.14
C PRO A 268 0.59 -8.76 29.98
N VAL A 269 -0.61 -8.65 29.43
CA VAL A 269 -1.31 -7.40 29.14
C VAL A 269 -2.36 -7.16 30.22
N ARG A 270 -2.23 -6.05 30.95
CA ARG A 270 -3.15 -5.66 32.02
C ARG A 270 -4.11 -4.54 31.64
N GLN A 271 -3.88 -3.91 30.49
CA GLN A 271 -4.64 -2.77 30.01
C GLN A 271 -4.86 -2.91 28.50
N LEU A 272 -6.03 -2.53 28.02
CA LEU A 272 -6.42 -2.64 26.61
C LEU A 272 -5.43 -1.97 25.64
N GLN A 273 -4.78 -0.88 26.06
CA GLN A 273 -3.77 -0.16 25.25
C GLN A 273 -2.49 -0.99 25.00
N GLY A 274 -2.28 -2.06 25.77
CA GLY A 274 -1.09 -2.89 25.68
C GLY A 274 -1.13 -3.95 24.58
N TYR A 275 -2.30 -4.24 23.98
CA TYR A 275 -2.44 -5.30 22.98
C TYR A 275 -1.70 -5.05 21.65
N PRO A 276 -1.60 -3.82 21.11
CA PRO A 276 -0.76 -3.55 19.94
C PRO A 276 0.71 -3.88 20.20
N ARG A 277 1.19 -3.52 21.40
CA ARG A 277 2.53 -3.88 21.86
C ARG A 277 2.68 -5.39 22.03
N ALA A 278 1.66 -6.07 22.55
CA ALA A 278 1.66 -7.52 22.73
C ALA A 278 1.78 -8.27 21.39
N LEU A 279 1.13 -7.77 20.32
CA LEU A 279 1.28 -8.32 18.96
C LEU A 279 2.73 -8.25 18.48
N SER A 280 3.36 -7.09 18.64
CA SER A 280 4.76 -6.91 18.28
C SER A 280 5.67 -7.87 19.07
N GLN A 281 5.43 -8.00 20.38
CA GLN A 281 6.20 -8.91 21.25
C GLN A 281 6.04 -10.38 20.89
N ALA A 282 4.81 -10.84 20.64
CA ALA A 282 4.54 -12.23 20.27
C ALA A 282 5.19 -12.57 18.92
N ARG A 283 5.15 -11.65 17.95
CA ARG A 283 5.84 -11.81 16.65
C ARG A 283 7.36 -11.87 16.78
N GLN A 284 7.96 -10.94 17.53
CA GLN A 284 9.40 -10.96 17.78
C GLN A 284 9.84 -12.26 18.45
N ALA A 285 9.08 -12.74 19.45
CA ALA A 285 9.37 -14.02 20.08
C ALA A 285 9.26 -15.20 19.08
N LEU A 286 8.24 -15.19 18.21
CA LEU A 286 8.02 -16.18 17.18
C LEU A 286 9.16 -16.22 16.15
N ASP A 287 9.57 -15.07 15.61
CA ASP A 287 10.64 -14.97 14.59
C ASP A 287 12.01 -15.38 15.16
N LEU A 288 12.27 -15.07 16.43
CA LEU A 288 13.48 -15.54 17.12
C LEU A 288 13.45 -17.06 17.39
N CYS A 289 12.27 -17.64 17.59
CA CYS A 289 12.12 -19.10 17.72
C CYS A 289 12.55 -19.82 16.44
N ASP A 290 12.16 -19.24 15.29
CA ASP A 290 12.51 -19.72 13.94
C ASP A 290 14.02 -19.64 13.68
N THR A 291 14.68 -18.59 14.20
CA THR A 291 16.07 -18.26 13.84
C THR A 291 17.13 -18.81 14.81
N LEU A 292 16.86 -18.82 16.12
CA LEU A 292 17.90 -19.04 17.16
C LEU A 292 17.68 -20.28 18.04
N ARG A 293 16.45 -20.80 18.16
CA ARG A 293 16.13 -21.94 19.05
C ARG A 293 15.08 -22.90 18.45
N PRO A 294 15.36 -23.52 17.30
CA PRO A 294 14.39 -24.38 16.60
C PRO A 294 13.92 -25.58 17.44
N THR A 295 14.72 -26.05 18.39
CA THR A 295 14.37 -27.18 19.27
C THR A 295 13.34 -26.87 20.35
N GLN A 296 13.13 -25.58 20.70
CA GLN A 296 12.22 -25.22 21.80
C GLN A 296 10.77 -24.98 21.35
N ARG A 297 10.49 -24.83 20.04
CA ARG A 297 9.16 -24.62 19.39
C ARG A 297 8.27 -23.49 19.94
N ILE A 298 8.54 -23.00 21.13
CA ILE A 298 7.89 -21.90 21.81
C ILE A 298 8.96 -20.94 22.34
N SER A 299 8.67 -19.65 22.22
CA SER A 299 9.52 -18.58 22.72
C SER A 299 8.68 -17.58 23.51
N ASP A 300 9.18 -17.19 24.68
CA ASP A 300 8.51 -16.25 25.57
C ASP A 300 9.25 -14.91 25.53
N TYR A 301 8.56 -13.84 25.13
CA TYR A 301 9.14 -12.51 24.99
C TYR A 301 9.82 -12.03 26.28
N GLN A 302 9.32 -12.38 27.47
CA GLN A 302 9.96 -11.96 28.72
C GLN A 302 11.36 -12.57 28.90
N GLN A 303 11.60 -13.76 28.33
CA GLN A 303 12.83 -14.55 28.49
C GLN A 303 13.93 -14.20 27.48
N LEU A 304 13.68 -13.30 26.52
CA LEU A 304 14.63 -12.98 25.44
C LEU A 304 15.81 -12.06 25.84
N GLY A 305 15.80 -11.47 27.04
CA GLY A 305 16.91 -10.61 27.52
C GLY A 305 17.29 -9.48 26.54
N PHE A 306 18.59 -9.35 26.25
CA PHE A 306 19.16 -8.34 25.32
C PHE A 306 18.77 -8.58 23.85
N ILE A 307 18.44 -9.81 23.46
CA ILE A 307 18.10 -10.18 22.07
C ILE A 307 16.87 -9.40 21.57
N LYS A 308 16.00 -8.94 22.48
CA LYS A 308 14.85 -8.06 22.18
C LYS A 308 15.25 -6.75 21.51
N LEU A 309 16.43 -6.21 21.82
CA LEU A 309 16.93 -4.96 21.24
C LEU A 309 17.35 -5.14 19.79
N LEU A 310 17.93 -6.30 19.46
CA LEU A 310 18.33 -6.64 18.09
C LEU A 310 17.11 -6.90 17.21
N SER A 311 16.06 -7.56 17.74
CA SER A 311 14.81 -7.79 17.02
C SER A 311 13.92 -6.55 16.86
N ALA A 312 14.22 -5.45 17.56
CA ALA A 312 13.51 -4.18 17.43
C ALA A 312 14.00 -3.33 16.26
N VAL A 313 15.13 -3.71 15.64
CA VAL A 313 15.64 -3.07 14.44
C VAL A 313 14.93 -3.65 13.22
N SER A 314 14.01 -2.88 12.66
CA SER A 314 13.13 -3.30 11.56
C SER A 314 13.82 -3.45 10.21
N ASP A 315 15.03 -2.91 10.08
CA ASP A 315 15.80 -2.87 8.85
C ASP A 315 16.98 -3.85 8.91
N PRO A 316 16.90 -4.99 8.20
CA PRO A 316 18.01 -5.94 8.10
C PRO A 316 19.26 -5.34 7.46
N ALA A 317 19.11 -4.33 6.60
CA ALA A 317 20.24 -3.61 6.01
C ALA A 317 20.97 -2.80 7.09
N LEU A 318 20.25 -2.08 7.96
CA LEU A 318 20.85 -1.36 9.09
C LEU A 318 21.61 -2.28 10.05
N LEU A 319 21.10 -3.49 10.33
CA LEU A 319 21.83 -4.47 11.14
C LEU A 319 23.07 -5.02 10.42
N ASN A 320 22.97 -5.28 9.11
CA ASN A 320 24.10 -5.73 8.30
C ASN A 320 25.16 -4.64 8.15
N ASP A 321 24.76 -3.39 7.92
CA ASP A 321 25.64 -2.22 7.83
C ASP A 321 26.30 -1.97 9.18
N PHE A 322 25.54 -1.97 10.28
CA PHE A 322 26.11 -1.85 11.63
C PHE A 322 27.08 -2.99 11.95
N MET A 323 26.74 -4.24 11.61
CA MET A 323 27.63 -5.38 11.76
C MET A 323 28.88 -5.23 10.89
N HIS A 324 28.74 -4.75 9.65
CA HIS A 324 29.86 -4.56 8.73
C HIS A 324 30.75 -3.39 9.15
N ASP A 325 30.18 -2.29 9.63
CA ASP A 325 30.89 -1.14 10.16
C ASP A 325 31.63 -1.47 11.47
N THR A 326 31.01 -2.29 12.33
CA THR A 326 31.58 -2.64 13.65
C THR A 326 32.58 -3.79 13.57
N LEU A 327 32.26 -4.85 12.83
CA LEU A 327 33.03 -6.11 12.81
C LEU A 327 33.65 -6.42 11.44
N GLY A 328 33.24 -5.72 10.37
CA GLY A 328 33.75 -5.98 9.02
C GLY A 328 35.23 -5.67 8.86
N CYS A 329 35.77 -4.75 9.65
CA CYS A 329 37.20 -4.48 9.72
C CYS A 329 38.03 -5.65 10.26
N LEU A 330 37.39 -6.62 10.94
CA LEU A 330 38.03 -7.85 11.43
C LEU A 330 38.11 -8.93 10.36
N ILE A 331 37.45 -8.73 9.21
CA ILE A 331 37.52 -9.61 8.05
C ILE A 331 38.61 -9.05 7.12
N GLU A 332 39.69 -9.78 6.92
CA GLU A 332 40.82 -9.33 6.08
C GLU A 332 40.64 -9.80 4.61
N PRO A 333 40.26 -8.92 3.65
CA PRO A 333 40.07 -9.32 2.26
C PRO A 333 41.40 -9.75 1.62
N GLY A 334 41.40 -10.84 0.84
CA GLY A 334 42.57 -11.30 0.08
C GLY A 334 43.61 -12.12 0.84
N ARG A 335 43.39 -12.49 2.11
CA ARG A 335 44.27 -13.41 2.86
C ARG A 335 43.75 -14.86 2.86
N LYS A 336 44.65 -15.82 3.09
CA LYS A 336 44.31 -17.26 3.18
C LYS A 336 43.27 -17.60 4.25
N ALA A 337 43.11 -16.77 5.29
CA ALA A 337 42.14 -16.97 6.37
C ALA A 337 41.48 -15.62 6.74
N PRO A 338 40.49 -15.14 5.95
CA PRO A 338 39.86 -13.83 6.14
C PRO A 338 39.16 -13.67 7.48
N TRP A 339 38.68 -14.77 8.07
CA TRP A 339 37.83 -14.82 9.26
C TRP A 339 38.61 -15.03 10.56
N LEU A 340 39.94 -15.07 10.50
CA LEU A 340 40.80 -15.51 11.61
C LEU A 340 40.68 -14.65 12.88
N LEU A 341 40.53 -13.32 12.71
CA LEU A 341 40.34 -12.41 13.84
C LEU A 341 38.91 -12.45 14.38
N LEU A 342 37.92 -12.70 13.51
CA LEU A 342 36.53 -12.90 13.92
C LEU A 342 36.36 -14.19 14.74
N GLU A 343 36.96 -15.30 14.30
CA GLU A 343 37.01 -16.58 15.04
C GLU A 343 37.72 -16.41 16.40
N THR A 344 38.77 -15.60 16.43
CA THR A 344 39.50 -15.26 17.66
C THR A 344 38.61 -14.47 18.62
N LEU A 345 37.87 -13.46 18.13
CA LEU A 345 36.92 -12.67 18.91
C LEU A 345 35.76 -13.52 19.42
N GLU A 346 35.18 -14.37 18.57
CA GLU A 346 34.09 -15.27 18.92
C GLU A 346 34.51 -16.21 20.06
N THR A 347 35.68 -16.85 19.94
CA THR A 347 36.17 -17.78 20.96
C THR A 347 36.49 -17.07 22.27
N LEU A 348 37.00 -15.83 22.21
CA LEU A 348 37.21 -15.00 23.39
C LEU A 348 35.90 -14.71 24.12
N LEU A 349 34.84 -14.36 23.37
CA LEU A 349 33.50 -14.10 23.91
C LEU A 349 32.86 -15.36 24.51
N GLN A 350 32.98 -16.51 23.84
CA GLN A 350 32.47 -17.80 24.34
C GLN A 350 33.13 -18.23 25.66
N GLU A 351 34.41 -17.88 25.85
CA GLU A 351 35.15 -18.14 27.09
C GLU A 351 35.08 -16.97 28.10
N ASN A 352 34.12 -16.05 27.94
CA ASN A 352 33.89 -14.88 28.80
C ASN A 352 35.15 -14.00 28.99
N GLY A 353 35.95 -13.82 27.95
CA GLY A 353 37.18 -13.03 28.00
C GLY A 353 38.40 -13.78 28.54
N ASN A 354 38.29 -15.08 28.86
CA ASN A 354 39.41 -15.85 29.41
C ASN A 354 40.42 -16.24 28.32
N VAL A 355 41.50 -15.47 28.23
CA VAL A 355 42.58 -15.63 27.24
C VAL A 355 43.24 -17.02 27.28
N VAL A 356 43.37 -17.64 28.46
CA VAL A 356 44.02 -18.96 28.57
C VAL A 356 43.13 -20.04 27.97
N ARG A 357 41.85 -20.07 28.35
CA ARG A 357 40.88 -21.03 27.82
C ARG A 357 40.63 -20.84 26.32
N ALA A 358 40.57 -19.58 25.87
CA ALA A 358 40.43 -19.27 24.46
C ALA A 358 41.66 -19.72 23.64
N ALA A 359 42.87 -19.63 24.20
CA ALA A 359 44.10 -20.08 23.55
C ALA A 359 44.13 -21.61 23.40
N ASP A 360 43.77 -22.33 24.47
CA ASP A 360 43.68 -23.79 24.45
C ASP A 360 42.62 -24.26 23.45
N ARG A 361 41.45 -23.61 23.42
CA ARG A 361 40.33 -23.94 22.52
C ARG A 361 40.66 -23.69 21.04
N LEU A 362 41.47 -22.67 20.74
CA LEU A 362 41.96 -22.38 19.40
C LEU A 362 43.22 -23.16 19.01
N GLY A 363 43.80 -23.95 19.94
CA GLY A 363 45.07 -24.64 19.71
C GLY A 363 46.25 -23.69 19.48
N LEU A 364 46.20 -22.48 20.05
CA LEU A 364 47.20 -21.42 19.86
C LEU A 364 48.04 -21.22 21.11
N HIS A 365 49.30 -20.84 20.91
CA HIS A 365 50.11 -20.36 22.02
C HIS A 365 49.57 -19.01 22.55
N ARG A 366 49.57 -18.81 23.87
CA ARG A 366 49.03 -17.61 24.55
C ARG A 366 49.55 -16.29 23.96
N ASN A 367 50.83 -16.24 23.59
CA ASN A 367 51.44 -15.05 22.97
C ASN A 367 50.84 -14.73 21.59
N THR A 368 50.51 -15.74 20.79
CA THR A 368 49.86 -15.57 19.49
C THR A 368 48.42 -15.06 19.66
N LEU A 369 47.70 -15.54 20.66
CA LEU A 369 46.37 -15.03 20.98
C LEU A 369 46.41 -13.57 21.43
N HIS A 370 47.37 -13.19 22.30
CA HIS A 370 47.56 -11.80 22.69
C HIS A 370 47.87 -10.88 21.51
N GLN A 371 48.68 -11.32 20.55
CA GLN A 371 48.95 -10.54 19.32
C GLN A 371 47.70 -10.34 18.46
N ARG A 372 46.81 -11.34 18.39
CA ARG A 372 45.52 -11.22 17.66
C ARG A 372 44.56 -10.29 18.39
N ILE A 373 44.45 -10.38 19.73
CA ILE A 373 43.65 -9.46 20.55
C ILE A 373 44.11 -8.01 20.35
N GLN A 374 45.41 -7.74 20.40
CA GLN A 374 45.95 -6.40 20.14
C GLN A 374 45.64 -5.87 18.74
N ARG A 375 45.46 -6.74 17.74
CA ARG A 375 45.05 -6.33 16.39
C ARG A 375 43.57 -5.98 16.35
N ILE A 376 42.73 -6.76 17.02
CA ILE A 376 41.29 -6.47 17.18
C ILE A 376 41.13 -5.09 17.85
N GLU A 377 41.83 -4.84 18.96
CA GLU A 377 41.77 -3.57 19.70
C GLU A 377 42.26 -2.35 18.91
N LYS A 378 43.22 -2.52 17.99
CA LYS A 378 43.75 -1.41 17.17
C LYS A 378 42.82 -0.97 16.05
N THR A 379 41.89 -1.83 15.64
CA THR A 379 40.99 -1.58 14.52
C THR A 379 39.74 -0.79 14.95
N ASP A 380 39.51 -0.68 16.26
CA ASP A 380 38.33 -0.07 16.91
C ASP A 380 38.45 1.46 17.16
N ARG A 381 39.39 2.16 16.52
CA ARG A 381 39.55 3.62 16.64
C ARG A 381 38.97 4.36 15.43
N LEU A 382 37.74 4.87 15.56
CA LEU A 382 37.12 5.83 14.64
C LEU A 382 37.93 7.15 14.52
N PRO A 383 38.16 7.70 13.31
CA PRO A 383 38.71 9.04 13.14
C PRO A 383 37.61 10.11 12.98
N GLY A 384 37.57 11.14 13.85
CA GLY A 384 36.90 12.42 13.53
C GLY A 384 35.97 13.06 14.57
N GLN A 385 36.54 13.70 15.61
CA GLN A 385 36.04 14.91 16.30
C GLN A 385 37.28 15.65 16.84
N PRO A 386 37.37 17.00 17.02
CA PRO A 386 36.32 17.99 17.39
C PRO A 386 36.54 19.41 16.73
N PRO A 387 36.12 20.61 17.25
CA PRO A 387 34.89 21.11 17.88
C PRO A 387 34.27 22.38 17.22
N SER A 388 33.09 22.76 17.74
CA SER A 388 32.44 24.09 17.85
C SER A 388 31.81 24.80 16.65
N VAL A 389 30.50 25.03 16.82
CA VAL A 389 29.60 25.97 16.14
C VAL A 389 29.89 27.41 16.60
N SER A 390 30.05 28.35 15.67
CA SER A 390 29.78 29.78 15.89
C SER A 390 29.49 30.55 14.58
N SER A 391 28.23 30.99 14.49
CA SER A 391 27.68 32.30 14.06
C SER A 391 28.35 33.23 13.02
N GLN A 392 27.45 33.94 12.30
CA GLN A 392 27.60 35.19 11.50
C GLN A 392 27.99 35.00 10.02
N ARG A 393 27.37 35.63 9.01
CA ARG A 393 26.76 36.97 8.93
C ARG A 393 25.97 37.12 7.60
N LEU A 394 24.88 37.89 7.66
CA LEU A 394 24.19 38.51 6.52
C LEU A 394 25.08 39.54 5.80
N GLY A 395 24.87 39.69 4.49
CA GLY A 395 25.54 40.70 3.65
C GLY A 395 24.78 41.05 2.37
N ARG A 396 23.83 41.99 2.51
CA ARG A 396 23.39 43.07 1.61
C ARG A 396 23.31 42.88 0.09
N ALA A 397 22.07 43.07 -0.37
CA ALA A 397 21.65 43.82 -1.55
C ALA A 397 22.56 45.02 -1.92
N GLY A 398 22.95 45.04 -3.19
CA GLY A 398 23.65 46.14 -3.85
C GLY A 398 24.25 45.60 -5.15
N ASP A 399 23.45 45.69 -6.23
CA ASP A 399 23.89 45.89 -7.62
C ASP A 399 22.75 45.51 -8.60
N LEU A 400 21.68 46.29 -8.57
CA LEU A 400 20.67 46.35 -9.64
C LEU A 400 20.83 47.67 -10.38
N ALA A 401 21.77 47.70 -11.31
CA ALA A 401 21.86 48.72 -12.36
C ALA A 401 22.76 48.25 -13.50
N PHE A 402 22.24 47.46 -14.45
CA PHE A 402 22.76 47.46 -15.81
C PHE A 402 21.63 47.26 -16.82
N ILE A 403 21.31 48.36 -17.50
CA ILE A 403 20.34 48.49 -18.58
C ILE A 403 20.94 47.91 -19.87
N ALA A 404 20.12 47.10 -20.54
CA ALA A 404 20.06 46.79 -21.97
C ALA A 404 21.29 47.14 -22.84
N LYS A 405 22.03 46.09 -23.23
CA LYS A 405 22.74 46.01 -24.51
C LYS A 405 22.28 44.74 -25.25
N PRO A 406 22.23 44.73 -26.60
CA PRO A 406 21.83 43.56 -27.37
C PRO A 406 22.91 42.47 -27.21
N PHE A 407 22.51 41.34 -26.62
CA PHE A 407 23.38 40.18 -26.42
C PHE A 407 23.34 39.32 -27.69
N THR A 408 24.48 39.17 -28.36
CA THR A 408 24.72 38.01 -29.24
C THR A 408 24.77 36.78 -28.34
N GLY A 409 23.84 35.83 -28.51
CA GLY A 409 23.74 34.68 -27.61
C GLY A 409 24.93 33.72 -27.77
N PRO A 410 25.22 32.90 -26.74
CA PRO A 410 26.26 31.88 -26.84
C PRO A 410 25.89 30.84 -27.91
N THR A 411 26.82 30.57 -28.82
CA THR A 411 26.78 29.39 -29.70
C THR A 411 27.28 28.17 -28.93
N MET A 412 26.53 27.07 -28.99
CA MET A 412 26.87 25.79 -28.35
C MET A 412 26.56 24.65 -29.31
N LYS A 413 27.39 23.61 -29.30
CA LYS A 413 27.21 22.44 -30.15
C LYS A 413 27.23 21.18 -29.30
N ILE A 414 26.29 20.29 -29.56
CA ILE A 414 26.18 18.99 -28.89
C ILE A 414 26.35 17.91 -29.94
N ILE A 415 27.36 17.06 -29.79
CA ILE A 415 27.61 15.94 -30.73
C ILE A 415 27.27 14.60 -30.10
N ASN A 416 27.16 13.57 -30.94
CA ASN A 416 26.92 12.19 -30.54
C ASN A 416 25.63 11.98 -29.71
N ALA A 417 24.63 12.83 -29.89
CA ALA A 417 23.36 12.69 -29.18
C ALA A 417 22.47 11.66 -29.88
N ARG A 418 21.77 10.82 -29.12
CA ARG A 418 20.61 10.07 -29.62
C ARG A 418 19.37 10.93 -29.50
N LEU A 419 18.47 10.83 -30.47
CA LEU A 419 17.11 11.34 -30.37
C LEU A 419 16.15 10.18 -30.10
N ARG A 420 15.01 10.47 -29.46
CA ARG A 420 14.03 9.44 -29.10
C ARG A 420 13.61 8.62 -30.31
N ARG A 421 13.59 7.29 -30.13
CA ARG A 421 13.13 6.30 -31.11
C ARG A 421 13.85 6.35 -32.47
N GLN A 422 15.09 6.83 -32.48
CA GLN A 422 15.95 6.85 -33.67
C GLN A 422 17.31 6.20 -33.34
N GLU A 423 17.85 5.40 -34.27
CA GLU A 423 19.14 4.72 -34.06
C GLU A 423 20.34 5.62 -34.35
N ALA A 424 20.19 6.61 -35.23
CA ALA A 424 21.25 7.51 -35.64
C ALA A 424 21.74 8.40 -34.49
N LEU A 425 22.99 8.84 -34.61
CA LEU A 425 23.55 9.90 -33.77
C LEU A 425 23.32 11.25 -34.44
N PHE A 426 23.20 12.31 -33.65
CA PHE A 426 22.92 13.65 -34.12
C PHE A 426 23.87 14.67 -33.50
N THR A 427 24.17 15.69 -34.30
CA THR A 427 24.72 16.96 -33.84
C THR A 427 23.59 17.99 -33.75
N LEU A 428 23.47 18.66 -32.61
CA LEU A 428 22.56 19.77 -32.38
C LEU A 428 23.39 21.06 -32.25
N ASP A 429 23.16 22.00 -33.17
CA ASP A 429 23.75 23.34 -33.12
C ASP A 429 22.73 24.29 -32.46
N LEU A 430 23.15 24.93 -31.37
CA LEU A 430 22.36 25.89 -30.61
C LEU A 430 22.96 27.28 -30.80
N GLN A 431 22.12 28.25 -31.14
CA GLN A 431 22.53 29.61 -31.39
C GLN A 431 21.45 30.58 -30.95
N ASP A 432 21.85 31.67 -30.28
CA ASP A 432 20.94 32.75 -29.85
C ASP A 432 19.74 32.26 -29.01
N GLY A 433 19.96 31.21 -28.21
CA GLY A 433 18.93 30.61 -27.36
C GLY A 433 17.94 29.69 -28.10
N MET A 434 18.19 29.39 -29.36
CA MET A 434 17.34 28.57 -30.23
C MET A 434 18.11 27.35 -30.77
N ILE A 435 17.38 26.30 -31.16
CA ILE A 435 17.93 25.17 -31.90
C ILE A 435 18.08 25.60 -33.34
N HIS A 436 19.31 25.88 -33.76
CA HIS A 436 19.60 26.38 -35.10
C HIS A 436 19.58 25.26 -36.14
N ARG A 437 20.14 24.09 -35.81
CA ARG A 437 20.25 22.97 -36.75
C ARG A 437 20.33 21.62 -36.04
N ILE A 438 19.71 20.60 -36.63
CA ILE A 438 19.81 19.20 -36.18
C ILE A 438 20.30 18.35 -37.36
N THR A 439 21.47 17.72 -37.24
CA THR A 439 22.08 16.95 -38.34
C THR A 439 22.43 15.53 -37.92
N ALA A 440 22.01 14.55 -38.72
CA ALA A 440 22.40 13.16 -38.52
C ALA A 440 23.90 12.98 -38.82
N GLN A 441 24.59 12.25 -37.94
CA GLN A 441 25.98 11.87 -38.08
C GLN A 441 26.10 10.49 -38.71
N ALA A 442 27.15 10.27 -39.51
CA ALA A 442 27.46 8.95 -40.05
C ALA A 442 27.94 7.96 -38.96
N ALA A 443 28.64 8.45 -37.95
CA ALA A 443 29.20 7.67 -36.84
C ALA A 443 29.51 8.59 -35.64
N MET A 444 30.08 8.00 -34.58
CA MET A 444 30.59 8.75 -33.43
C MET A 444 31.75 9.67 -33.85
N GLN A 445 31.79 10.89 -33.31
CA GLN A 445 32.77 11.93 -33.61
C GLN A 445 33.51 12.34 -32.34
N THR A 446 34.70 12.94 -32.49
CA THR A 446 35.46 13.53 -31.38
C THR A 446 35.00 14.97 -31.16
N ALA A 447 34.79 15.37 -29.90
CA ALA A 447 34.40 16.75 -29.58
C ALA A 447 35.57 17.72 -29.74
N ASP A 448 35.31 18.87 -30.37
CA ASP A 448 36.23 20.01 -30.39
C ASP A 448 36.19 20.76 -29.04
N ALA A 449 37.15 21.66 -28.82
CA ALA A 449 37.19 22.48 -27.61
C ALA A 449 35.96 23.40 -27.52
N GLY A 450 35.05 23.12 -26.56
CA GLY A 450 33.83 23.87 -26.33
C GLY A 450 32.53 23.14 -26.73
N ASP A 451 32.64 22.00 -27.42
CA ASP A 451 31.51 21.14 -27.75
C ASP A 451 31.11 20.28 -26.53
N ILE A 452 29.83 19.99 -26.39
CA ILE A 452 29.33 18.98 -25.45
C ILE A 452 29.24 17.64 -26.17
N ASP A 453 29.95 16.63 -25.68
CA ASP A 453 29.83 15.26 -26.17
C ASP A 453 28.75 14.50 -25.38
N ALA A 454 27.64 14.16 -26.03
CA ALA A 454 26.61 13.31 -25.43
C ALA A 454 27.03 11.84 -25.32
N GLN A 455 28.09 11.40 -26.03
CA GLN A 455 28.65 10.05 -25.99
C GLN A 455 27.61 8.94 -26.28
N GLY A 456 26.72 9.17 -27.23
CA GLY A 456 25.66 8.23 -27.60
C GLY A 456 24.47 8.19 -26.63
N ARG A 457 24.39 9.15 -25.70
CA ARG A 457 23.27 9.32 -24.77
C ARG A 457 22.12 10.10 -25.38
N LEU A 458 20.96 9.96 -24.76
CA LEU A 458 19.70 10.51 -25.22
C LEU A 458 19.58 12.01 -24.91
N ALA A 459 19.39 12.80 -25.95
CA ALA A 459 18.94 14.18 -25.86
C ALA A 459 17.41 14.22 -26.00
N ILE A 460 16.75 14.89 -25.06
CA ILE A 460 15.29 15.04 -25.02
C ILE A 460 14.93 16.51 -24.74
N PRO A 461 13.73 16.99 -25.11
CA PRO A 461 13.22 18.23 -24.54
C PRO A 461 13.05 18.09 -23.01
N PRO A 462 12.93 19.19 -22.25
CA PRO A 462 12.89 19.13 -20.80
C PRO A 462 11.71 18.32 -20.29
N PHE A 463 11.86 17.70 -19.12
CA PHE A 463 10.70 17.12 -18.46
C PHE A 463 9.69 18.20 -18.10
N VAL A 464 8.43 17.78 -18.02
CA VAL A 464 7.30 18.64 -17.66
C VAL A 464 6.66 18.08 -16.39
N GLU A 465 6.42 18.95 -15.42
CA GLU A 465 5.59 18.67 -14.25
C GLU A 465 4.22 19.35 -14.46
N PRO A 466 3.23 18.66 -15.03
CA PRO A 466 2.01 19.31 -15.46
C PRO A 466 0.98 19.49 -14.33
N HIS A 467 1.23 18.97 -13.12
CA HIS A 467 0.32 19.12 -11.99
C HIS A 467 1.05 18.98 -10.65
N ILE A 468 1.18 20.09 -9.92
CA ILE A 468 1.77 20.12 -8.57
C ILE A 468 1.14 21.19 -7.67
N HIS A 469 1.23 21.08 -6.34
CA HIS A 469 0.80 22.12 -5.38
C HIS A 469 1.99 22.79 -4.68
N LEU A 470 2.58 23.82 -5.32
CA LEU A 470 3.73 24.55 -4.76
C LEU A 470 3.37 25.44 -3.58
N ASP A 471 2.10 25.79 -3.37
CA ASP A 471 1.65 26.51 -2.19
C ASP A 471 1.64 25.62 -0.95
N ALA A 472 1.33 24.34 -1.10
CA ALA A 472 1.28 23.36 -0.03
C ALA A 472 2.59 22.58 0.20
N THR A 473 3.50 22.56 -0.79
CA THR A 473 4.76 21.80 -0.70
C THR A 473 5.56 22.09 0.57
N LEU A 474 6.22 21.06 1.11
CA LEU A 474 7.08 21.11 2.30
C LEU A 474 6.36 21.56 3.59
N THR A 475 5.10 21.16 3.77
CA THR A 475 4.29 21.43 4.97
C THR A 475 3.74 20.17 5.64
N ALA A 476 4.15 18.98 5.20
CA ALA A 476 3.75 17.71 5.80
C ALA A 476 4.00 17.72 7.33
N GLY A 477 2.95 17.43 8.10
CA GLY A 477 3.01 17.41 9.56
C GLY A 477 2.77 18.75 10.24
N GLU A 478 2.43 19.81 9.50
CA GLU A 478 2.18 21.15 10.06
C GLU A 478 0.67 21.51 10.00
N PRO A 479 0.00 21.77 11.14
CA PRO A 479 0.44 21.54 12.51
C PRO A 479 0.39 20.05 12.92
N GLU A 480 -0.26 19.21 12.12
CA GLU A 480 -0.44 17.79 12.38
C GLU A 480 -0.28 16.96 11.09
N TRP A 481 -0.09 15.66 11.24
CA TRP A 481 -0.04 14.72 10.13
C TRP A 481 -1.44 14.31 9.67
N ASN A 482 -1.59 14.03 8.38
CA ASN A 482 -2.71 13.26 7.84
C ASN A 482 -2.53 11.80 8.25
N ARG A 483 -3.33 11.34 9.23
CA ARG A 483 -3.17 10.04 9.86
C ARG A 483 -3.79 8.92 9.04
N SER A 484 -4.91 9.20 8.35
CA SER A 484 -5.62 8.23 7.52
C SER A 484 -4.99 8.04 6.14
N GLY A 485 -4.25 9.04 5.65
CA GLY A 485 -3.74 9.06 4.27
C GLY A 485 -4.89 9.16 3.26
N THR A 486 -5.92 9.96 3.57
CA THR A 486 -7.07 10.21 2.70
C THR A 486 -7.05 11.65 2.18
N LEU A 487 -7.68 11.86 1.02
CA LEU A 487 -7.87 13.20 0.43
C LEU A 487 -8.54 14.16 1.43
N PHE A 488 -9.62 13.72 2.08
CA PHE A 488 -10.44 14.56 2.95
C PHE A 488 -9.73 15.00 4.23
N GLU A 489 -8.96 14.11 4.86
CA GLU A 489 -8.13 14.52 6.00
C GLU A 489 -7.01 15.46 5.54
N GLY A 490 -6.43 15.24 4.35
CA GLY A 490 -5.46 16.16 3.76
C GLY A 490 -6.02 17.58 3.60
N ILE A 491 -7.25 17.72 3.09
CA ILE A 491 -7.96 19.01 3.00
C ILE A 491 -8.14 19.64 4.39
N THR A 492 -8.47 18.82 5.41
CA THR A 492 -8.61 19.31 6.80
C THR A 492 -7.27 19.84 7.33
N ARG A 493 -6.17 19.11 7.11
CA ARG A 493 -4.82 19.51 7.53
C ARG A 493 -4.35 20.76 6.79
N TRP A 494 -4.63 20.85 5.49
CA TRP A 494 -4.36 22.04 4.71
C TRP A 494 -5.13 23.26 5.21
N SER A 495 -6.42 23.10 5.52
CA SER A 495 -7.25 24.17 6.10
C SER A 495 -6.65 24.70 7.42
N GLN A 496 -6.10 23.81 8.25
CA GLN A 496 -5.35 24.21 9.45
C GLN A 496 -4.05 24.97 9.10
N ARG A 497 -3.30 24.51 8.10
CA ARG A 497 -2.04 25.14 7.66
C ARG A 497 -2.24 26.52 7.04
N LYS A 498 -3.36 26.75 6.35
CA LYS A 498 -3.72 28.04 5.75
C LYS A 498 -3.74 29.19 6.75
N ALA A 499 -4.11 28.91 8.01
CA ALA A 499 -4.15 29.92 9.07
C ALA A 499 -2.77 30.56 9.37
N SER A 500 -1.67 29.93 8.99
CA SER A 500 -0.30 30.42 9.19
C SER A 500 0.45 30.73 7.90
N ILE A 501 -0.22 30.68 6.74
CA ILE A 501 0.41 31.01 5.45
C ILE A 501 0.78 32.49 5.42
N THR A 502 2.00 32.76 4.94
CA THR A 502 2.43 34.09 4.55
C THR A 502 3.04 34.04 3.14
N PRO A 503 3.08 35.18 2.41
CA PRO A 503 3.68 35.19 1.08
C PRO A 503 5.16 34.74 1.08
N GLU A 504 5.95 35.16 2.07
CA GLU A 504 7.37 34.80 2.14
C GLU A 504 7.59 33.32 2.51
N ASP A 505 6.78 32.76 3.42
CA ASP A 505 6.77 31.32 3.71
C ASP A 505 6.51 30.49 2.44
N THR A 506 5.45 30.87 1.70
CA THR A 506 5.08 30.21 0.45
C THR A 506 6.20 30.30 -0.59
N ARG A 507 6.76 31.50 -0.76
CA ARG A 507 7.85 31.75 -1.70
C ARG A 507 9.07 30.88 -1.40
N GLN A 508 9.50 30.79 -0.14
CA GLN A 508 10.67 29.99 0.24
C GLN A 508 10.48 28.50 -0.03
N ARG A 509 9.32 27.94 0.34
CA ARG A 509 9.00 26.53 0.09
C ARG A 509 8.90 26.24 -1.41
N ALA A 510 8.19 27.09 -2.15
CA ALA A 510 8.05 26.97 -3.60
C ALA A 510 9.40 26.99 -4.32
N LEU A 511 10.28 27.95 -4.02
CA LEU A 511 11.62 28.04 -4.63
C LEU A 511 12.49 26.82 -4.30
N LYS A 512 12.39 26.28 -3.08
CA LYS A 512 13.11 25.07 -2.70
C LYS A 512 12.63 23.86 -3.52
N THR A 513 11.33 23.68 -3.67
CA THR A 513 10.76 22.60 -4.47
C THR A 513 11.03 22.77 -5.97
N ILE A 514 10.98 24.00 -6.50
CA ILE A 514 11.43 24.32 -7.87
C ILE A 514 12.91 23.94 -8.05
N GLY A 515 13.74 24.15 -7.04
CA GLY A 515 15.12 23.67 -7.01
C GLY A 515 15.22 22.16 -7.24
N MET A 516 14.40 21.37 -6.54
CA MET A 516 14.33 19.91 -6.71
C MET A 516 13.88 19.52 -8.13
N LEU A 517 12.85 20.18 -8.66
CA LEU A 517 12.34 19.92 -10.01
C LEU A 517 13.41 20.21 -11.08
N ARG A 518 14.09 21.35 -10.98
CA ARG A 518 15.22 21.73 -11.83
C ARG A 518 16.36 20.73 -11.73
N ASP A 519 16.64 20.23 -10.53
CA ASP A 519 17.66 19.19 -10.31
C ASP A 519 17.33 17.90 -11.08
N PHE A 520 16.06 17.58 -11.30
CA PHE A 520 15.64 16.43 -12.11
C PHE A 520 15.26 16.78 -13.55
N GLY A 521 15.67 17.94 -14.06
CA GLY A 521 15.52 18.31 -15.47
C GLY A 521 14.13 18.82 -15.86
N VAL A 522 13.27 19.11 -14.89
CA VAL A 522 11.98 19.76 -15.16
C VAL A 522 12.22 21.24 -15.46
N GLN A 523 11.69 21.72 -16.59
CA GLN A 523 11.73 23.14 -16.94
C GLN A 523 10.34 23.75 -17.21
N HIS A 524 9.28 22.95 -17.26
CA HIS A 524 7.92 23.44 -17.43
C HIS A 524 7.06 22.88 -16.31
N ILE A 525 6.38 23.76 -15.59
CA ILE A 525 5.59 23.42 -14.41
C ILE A 525 4.22 24.05 -14.52
N ARG A 526 3.17 23.31 -14.17
CA ARG A 526 1.85 23.87 -13.86
C ARG A 526 1.53 23.59 -12.40
N THR A 527 1.41 24.66 -11.61
CA THR A 527 1.07 24.58 -10.18
C THR A 527 -0.39 24.96 -9.97
N HIS A 528 -1.08 24.19 -9.15
CA HIS A 528 -2.34 24.58 -8.54
C HIS A 528 -2.06 25.39 -7.28
N VAL A 529 -2.92 26.37 -7.01
CA VAL A 529 -2.81 27.26 -5.85
C VAL A 529 -4.18 27.43 -5.24
N ASP A 530 -4.32 27.12 -3.95
CA ASP A 530 -5.58 27.26 -3.26
C ASP A 530 -6.03 28.73 -3.18
N VAL A 531 -7.14 29.05 -3.83
CA VAL A 531 -7.77 30.38 -3.81
C VAL A 531 -8.96 30.45 -2.86
N THR A 532 -9.33 29.36 -2.18
CA THR A 532 -10.26 29.38 -1.04
C THR A 532 -9.57 29.87 0.24
N ASP A 533 -8.94 31.03 0.09
CA ASP A 533 -8.28 31.84 1.10
C ASP A 533 -8.58 33.33 0.78
N PRO A 534 -9.34 34.05 1.61
CA PRO A 534 -9.69 35.44 1.37
C PRO A 534 -8.49 36.39 1.20
N SER A 535 -7.32 36.03 1.72
CA SER A 535 -6.10 36.82 1.59
C SER A 535 -5.43 36.67 0.23
N LEU A 536 -5.66 35.54 -0.46
CA LEU A 536 -4.94 35.12 -1.67
C LEU A 536 -3.41 35.21 -1.51
N ALA A 537 -2.89 35.01 -0.29
CA ALA A 537 -1.47 35.21 0.04
C ALA A 537 -0.54 34.28 -0.76
N ALA A 538 -0.91 33.00 -0.88
CA ALA A 538 -0.14 32.03 -1.65
C ALA A 538 -0.11 32.38 -3.15
N LEU A 539 -1.23 32.82 -3.72
CA LEU A 539 -1.31 33.26 -5.11
C LEU A 539 -0.43 34.47 -5.38
N GLN A 540 -0.44 35.47 -4.49
CA GLN A 540 0.45 36.64 -4.61
C GLN A 540 1.92 36.23 -4.63
N ALA A 541 2.32 35.32 -3.74
CA ALA A 541 3.67 34.80 -3.68
C ALA A 541 4.05 34.06 -4.97
N LEU A 542 3.20 33.16 -5.45
CA LEU A 542 3.52 32.33 -6.61
C LEU A 542 3.52 33.11 -7.93
N LEU A 543 2.70 34.15 -8.06
CA LEU A 543 2.79 35.10 -9.19
C LEU A 543 4.15 35.82 -9.22
N ALA A 544 4.72 36.15 -8.06
CA ALA A 544 6.07 36.72 -7.97
C ALA A 544 7.16 35.67 -8.26
N VAL A 545 7.01 34.46 -7.70
CA VAL A 545 7.93 33.32 -7.95
C VAL A 545 8.00 32.96 -9.43
N LYS A 546 6.87 33.03 -10.15
CA LYS A 546 6.84 32.82 -11.61
C LYS A 546 7.82 33.73 -12.35
N GLN A 547 7.98 34.98 -11.91
CA GLN A 547 8.94 35.92 -12.49
C GLN A 547 10.36 35.65 -11.98
N GLU A 548 10.50 35.39 -10.69
CA GLU A 548 11.80 35.17 -10.05
C GLU A 548 12.51 33.92 -10.57
N ALA A 549 11.79 32.82 -10.81
CA ALA A 549 12.33 31.54 -11.23
C ALA A 549 12.37 31.34 -12.76
N ALA A 550 12.08 32.39 -13.53
CA ALA A 550 11.97 32.32 -15.00
C ALA A 550 13.28 31.91 -15.70
N ASP A 551 14.42 32.13 -15.05
CA ASP A 551 15.73 31.68 -15.51
C ASP A 551 15.90 30.16 -15.43
N LEU A 552 15.08 29.48 -14.60
CA LEU A 552 15.13 28.04 -14.36
C LEU A 552 13.98 27.28 -15.02
N ILE A 553 12.77 27.84 -14.97
CA ILE A 553 11.52 27.17 -15.34
C ILE A 553 10.54 28.13 -16.03
N ASP A 554 9.56 27.57 -16.72
CA ASP A 554 8.33 28.26 -17.11
C ASP A 554 7.19 27.74 -16.22
N LEU A 555 6.56 28.64 -15.46
CA LEU A 555 5.51 28.30 -14.49
C LEU A 555 4.13 28.79 -14.98
N GLN A 556 3.19 27.87 -15.12
CA GLN A 556 1.75 28.17 -15.22
C GLN A 556 1.09 28.04 -13.85
N ILE A 557 0.16 28.95 -13.54
CA ILE A 557 -0.55 28.98 -12.25
C ILE A 557 -2.04 28.73 -12.49
N VAL A 558 -2.59 27.72 -11.81
CA VAL A 558 -4.01 27.40 -11.76
C VAL A 558 -4.64 28.04 -10.53
N ALA A 559 -5.68 28.86 -10.73
CA ALA A 559 -6.55 29.29 -9.64
C ALA A 559 -7.41 28.10 -9.19
N PHE A 560 -7.06 27.46 -8.08
CA PHE A 560 -7.65 26.19 -7.66
C PHE A 560 -8.54 26.38 -6.41
N PRO A 561 -9.86 26.13 -6.48
CA PRO A 561 -10.76 26.35 -5.36
C PRO A 561 -10.85 25.09 -4.48
N GLN A 562 -9.84 24.83 -3.65
CA GLN A 562 -9.68 23.56 -2.90
C GLN A 562 -10.92 23.16 -2.08
N GLU A 563 -11.58 24.12 -1.42
CA GLU A 563 -12.77 23.89 -0.58
C GLU A 563 -14.11 24.11 -1.34
N GLY A 564 -14.06 24.15 -2.68
CA GLY A 564 -15.22 24.29 -3.57
C GLY A 564 -15.55 25.73 -3.96
N ILE A 565 -16.09 25.90 -5.16
CA ILE A 565 -16.54 27.19 -5.71
C ILE A 565 -17.88 27.59 -5.08
N GLU A 566 -18.80 26.63 -4.99
CA GLU A 566 -20.18 26.85 -4.56
C GLU A 566 -20.40 26.52 -3.08
N SER A 567 -19.38 25.93 -2.46
CA SER A 567 -19.39 25.41 -1.10
C SER A 567 -18.54 26.26 -0.15
N TYR A 568 -17.66 27.11 -0.69
CA TYR A 568 -16.87 28.06 0.08
C TYR A 568 -17.46 29.49 0.03
N PRO A 569 -17.42 30.26 1.14
CA PRO A 569 -17.83 31.66 1.14
C PRO A 569 -17.11 32.48 0.06
N ASN A 570 -17.87 33.18 -0.78
CA ASN A 570 -17.33 34.00 -1.87
C ASN A 570 -16.49 33.22 -2.90
N GLY A 571 -16.63 31.89 -3.03
CA GLY A 571 -15.78 31.08 -3.91
C GLY A 571 -15.73 31.56 -5.37
N ARG A 572 -16.88 31.90 -5.98
CA ARG A 572 -16.94 32.50 -7.33
C ARG A 572 -16.18 33.83 -7.45
N GLU A 573 -16.25 34.67 -6.43
CA GLU A 573 -15.56 35.97 -6.39
C GLU A 573 -14.05 35.79 -6.25
N LEU A 574 -13.61 34.87 -5.38
CA LEU A 574 -12.20 34.54 -5.20
C LEU A 574 -11.58 33.96 -6.48
N MET A 575 -12.29 33.06 -7.15
CA MET A 575 -11.91 32.54 -8.46
C MET A 575 -11.74 33.66 -9.50
N THR A 576 -12.72 34.57 -9.58
CA THR A 576 -12.67 35.70 -10.51
C THR A 576 -11.47 36.60 -10.22
N ARG A 577 -11.26 36.95 -8.94
CA ARG A 577 -10.16 37.80 -8.50
C ARG A 577 -8.80 37.18 -8.79
N ALA A 578 -8.64 35.87 -8.58
CA ALA A 578 -7.41 35.15 -8.88
C ALA A 578 -7.06 35.19 -10.38
N ILE A 579 -8.07 35.06 -11.25
CA ILE A 579 -7.91 35.17 -12.71
C ILE A 579 -7.56 36.61 -13.13
N GLU A 580 -8.19 37.61 -12.51
CA GLU A 580 -7.88 39.03 -12.74
C GLU A 580 -6.46 39.40 -12.28
N MET A 581 -5.96 38.77 -11.21
CA MET A 581 -4.58 38.94 -10.73
C MET A 581 -3.53 38.33 -11.68
N GLY A 582 -3.92 37.42 -12.58
CA GLY A 582 -3.05 36.88 -13.62
C GLY A 582 -2.77 35.38 -13.54
N ALA A 583 -3.57 34.59 -12.80
CA ALA A 583 -3.51 33.13 -12.91
C ALA A 583 -3.80 32.67 -14.36
N ASP A 584 -2.95 31.81 -14.93
CA ASP A 584 -3.00 31.43 -16.34
C ASP A 584 -4.18 30.49 -16.67
N VAL A 585 -4.59 29.71 -15.68
CA VAL A 585 -5.50 28.57 -15.83
C VAL A 585 -6.60 28.65 -14.77
N VAL A 586 -7.84 28.32 -15.15
CA VAL A 586 -8.98 28.19 -14.25
C VAL A 586 -9.09 26.75 -13.74
N GLY A 587 -9.14 26.56 -12.42
CA GLY A 587 -9.33 25.26 -11.79
C GLY A 587 -10.75 25.00 -11.28
N GLY A 588 -10.94 23.83 -10.66
CA GLY A 588 -12.20 23.41 -10.04
C GLY A 588 -12.06 22.08 -9.31
N ILE A 589 -13.02 21.76 -8.44
CA ILE A 589 -13.07 20.48 -7.70
C ILE A 589 -14.52 19.96 -7.60
N PRO A 590 -15.22 19.71 -8.73
CA PRO A 590 -16.67 19.48 -8.73
C PRO A 590 -17.14 18.28 -7.90
N HIS A 591 -16.28 17.28 -7.72
CA HIS A 591 -16.56 16.09 -6.92
C HIS A 591 -16.56 16.33 -5.40
N TYR A 592 -16.01 17.47 -4.95
CA TYR A 592 -15.96 17.86 -3.54
C TYR A 592 -17.02 18.91 -3.17
N GLU A 593 -17.75 19.45 -4.15
CA GLU A 593 -18.89 20.33 -3.87
C GLU A 593 -19.94 19.59 -3.04
N ASN A 594 -20.60 20.29 -2.11
CA ASN A 594 -21.49 19.68 -1.13
C ASN A 594 -22.65 18.87 -1.72
N THR A 595 -23.05 19.17 -2.96
CA THR A 595 -24.11 18.42 -3.66
C THR A 595 -23.75 18.24 -5.13
N ARG A 596 -24.33 17.20 -5.75
CA ARG A 596 -24.16 16.93 -7.18
C ARG A 596 -24.46 18.14 -8.06
N ASP A 597 -25.57 18.84 -7.81
CA ASP A 597 -25.97 19.96 -8.65
C ASP A 597 -25.05 21.18 -8.49
N LYS A 598 -24.47 21.38 -7.29
CA LYS A 598 -23.40 22.35 -7.10
C LYS A 598 -22.12 21.95 -7.85
N GLY A 599 -21.79 20.66 -7.87
CA GLY A 599 -20.71 20.13 -8.72
C GLY A 599 -20.92 20.41 -10.21
N VAL A 600 -22.15 20.32 -10.71
CA VAL A 600 -22.47 20.70 -12.10
C VAL A 600 -22.38 22.21 -12.29
N SER A 601 -22.97 23.01 -11.39
CA SER A 601 -22.97 24.47 -11.55
C SER A 601 -21.57 25.08 -11.45
N SER A 602 -20.68 24.47 -10.65
CA SER A 602 -19.28 24.90 -10.54
C SER A 602 -18.53 24.70 -11.85
N VAL A 603 -18.76 23.58 -12.57
CA VAL A 603 -18.22 23.34 -13.91
C VAL A 603 -18.75 24.37 -14.92
N MET A 604 -20.05 24.67 -14.89
CA MET A 604 -20.62 25.70 -15.76
C MET A 604 -19.96 27.07 -15.52
N PHE A 605 -19.85 27.46 -14.25
CA PHE A 605 -19.23 28.72 -13.86
C PHE A 605 -17.76 28.81 -14.27
N LEU A 606 -16.95 27.78 -14.00
CA LEU A 606 -15.52 27.82 -14.29
C LEU A 606 -15.26 27.86 -15.81
N MET A 607 -16.09 27.19 -16.61
CA MET A 607 -15.99 27.23 -18.07
C MET A 607 -16.41 28.60 -18.63
N ASP A 608 -17.44 29.23 -18.05
CA ASP A 608 -17.81 30.62 -18.37
C ASP A 608 -16.69 31.60 -18.03
N LEU A 609 -16.04 31.43 -16.88
CA LEU A 609 -14.93 32.27 -16.43
C LEU A 609 -13.73 32.12 -17.38
N ALA A 610 -13.35 30.89 -17.71
CA ALA A 610 -12.25 30.61 -18.63
C ALA A 610 -12.49 31.21 -20.02
N GLN A 611 -13.69 31.01 -20.58
CA GLN A 611 -14.05 31.56 -21.88
C GLN A 611 -14.08 33.10 -21.87
N ARG A 612 -14.58 33.71 -20.78
CA ARG A 612 -14.65 35.17 -20.65
C ARG A 612 -13.25 35.82 -20.61
N TYR A 613 -12.30 35.22 -19.92
CA TYR A 613 -10.95 35.77 -19.74
C TYR A 613 -9.89 35.16 -20.67
N GLY A 614 -10.28 34.26 -21.57
CA GLY A 614 -9.39 33.59 -22.53
C GLY A 614 -8.29 32.78 -21.84
N ARG A 615 -8.66 31.98 -20.82
CA ARG A 615 -7.73 31.19 -20.00
C ARG A 615 -7.84 29.69 -20.31
N LEU A 616 -6.76 28.97 -19.99
CA LEU A 616 -6.77 27.50 -19.99
C LEU A 616 -7.66 26.98 -18.84
N VAL A 617 -7.98 25.69 -18.85
CA VAL A 617 -8.76 25.02 -17.80
C VAL A 617 -8.03 23.76 -17.35
N ASP A 618 -7.90 23.56 -16.04
CA ASP A 618 -7.36 22.34 -15.45
C ASP A 618 -8.07 22.00 -14.14
N VAL A 619 -8.94 21.00 -14.18
CA VAL A 619 -9.89 20.69 -13.09
C VAL A 619 -9.47 19.42 -12.38
N HIS A 620 -9.43 19.44 -11.04
CA HIS A 620 -9.40 18.24 -10.20
C HIS A 620 -10.74 17.51 -10.33
N CYS A 621 -10.79 16.60 -11.30
CA CYS A 621 -12.04 16.02 -11.77
C CYS A 621 -12.18 14.62 -11.20
N ASP A 622 -13.24 14.35 -10.45
CA ASP A 622 -13.57 13.02 -9.93
C ASP A 622 -12.40 12.30 -9.21
N GLU A 623 -11.68 13.00 -8.31
CA GLU A 623 -10.58 12.46 -7.48
C GLU A 623 -11.10 11.67 -6.26
N ILE A 624 -12.02 10.75 -6.53
CA ILE A 624 -12.69 9.93 -5.53
C ILE A 624 -13.03 8.56 -6.12
N ASP A 625 -13.15 7.54 -5.29
CA ASP A 625 -13.49 6.17 -5.70
C ASP A 625 -14.99 5.91 -5.93
N ASP A 626 -15.85 6.93 -5.83
CA ASP A 626 -17.29 6.80 -6.07
C ASP A 626 -17.60 6.61 -7.57
N PRO A 627 -18.18 5.47 -8.01
CA PRO A 627 -18.59 5.25 -9.39
C PRO A 627 -19.65 6.22 -9.93
N GLN A 628 -20.29 7.00 -9.05
CA GLN A 628 -21.26 8.04 -9.42
C GLN A 628 -20.64 9.43 -9.57
N SER A 629 -19.37 9.63 -9.20
CA SER A 629 -18.66 10.88 -9.49
C SER A 629 -18.37 10.98 -10.98
N ARG A 630 -19.26 11.66 -11.72
CA ARG A 630 -19.28 11.70 -13.19
C ARG A 630 -19.17 13.12 -13.75
N PHE A 631 -18.51 14.02 -13.04
CA PHE A 631 -18.39 15.41 -13.48
C PHE A 631 -17.54 15.57 -14.74
N LEU A 632 -16.69 14.59 -15.03
CA LEU A 632 -15.94 14.52 -16.27
C LEU A 632 -16.82 14.61 -17.53
N GLU A 633 -18.03 14.02 -17.53
CA GLU A 633 -18.91 14.10 -18.70
C GLU A 633 -19.42 15.52 -18.94
N VAL A 634 -19.67 16.27 -17.85
CA VAL A 634 -20.08 17.68 -17.91
C VAL A 634 -18.92 18.53 -18.44
N LEU A 635 -17.72 18.36 -17.88
CA LEU A 635 -16.53 19.11 -18.32
C LEU A 635 -16.20 18.85 -19.79
N ALA A 636 -16.22 17.59 -20.23
CA ALA A 636 -15.93 17.23 -21.60
C ALA A 636 -16.98 17.78 -22.58
N GLU A 637 -18.27 17.76 -22.22
CA GLU A 637 -19.32 18.32 -23.08
C GLU A 637 -19.23 19.84 -23.18
N GLU A 638 -18.99 20.55 -22.06
CA GLU A 638 -18.79 22.00 -22.08
C GLU A 638 -17.57 22.38 -22.94
N ALA A 639 -16.47 21.66 -22.81
CA ALA A 639 -15.28 21.87 -23.64
C ALA A 639 -15.58 21.66 -25.14
N ARG A 640 -16.35 20.62 -25.47
CA ARG A 640 -16.74 20.31 -26.85
C ARG A 640 -17.66 21.36 -27.43
N VAL A 641 -18.71 21.75 -26.70
CA VAL A 641 -19.72 22.73 -27.15
C VAL A 641 -19.09 24.12 -27.35
N ARG A 642 -18.15 24.49 -26.48
CA ARG A 642 -17.44 25.78 -26.56
C ARG A 642 -16.27 25.77 -27.55
N GLY A 643 -15.89 24.61 -28.09
CA GLY A 643 -14.74 24.48 -28.98
C GLY A 643 -13.39 24.71 -28.28
N MET A 644 -13.32 24.47 -26.96
CA MET A 644 -12.16 24.74 -26.10
C MET A 644 -11.34 23.49 -25.76
N GLY A 645 -11.64 22.35 -26.39
CA GLY A 645 -11.04 21.03 -26.11
C GLY A 645 -9.56 21.04 -25.75
N ALA A 646 -8.71 21.51 -26.67
CA ALA A 646 -7.26 21.49 -26.50
C ALA A 646 -6.75 22.31 -25.29
N GLN A 647 -7.54 23.27 -24.81
CA GLN A 647 -7.22 24.18 -23.71
C GLN A 647 -7.70 23.64 -22.35
N VAL A 648 -8.41 22.50 -22.34
CA VAL A 648 -9.03 21.91 -21.15
C VAL A 648 -8.32 20.63 -20.77
N THR A 649 -8.01 20.51 -19.49
CA THR A 649 -7.42 19.32 -18.86
C THR A 649 -8.32 18.83 -17.72
N ALA A 650 -8.50 17.51 -17.66
CA ALA A 650 -9.09 16.83 -16.52
C ALA A 650 -7.98 16.09 -15.76
N SER A 651 -7.62 16.61 -14.58
CA SER A 651 -6.66 15.98 -13.69
C SER A 651 -7.36 14.94 -12.81
N HIS A 652 -6.61 13.91 -12.43
CA HIS A 652 -7.03 12.77 -11.60
C HIS A 652 -7.96 11.79 -12.27
N THR A 653 -9.26 12.11 -12.38
CA THR A 653 -10.32 11.24 -12.89
C THR A 653 -10.29 9.82 -12.30
N CYS A 654 -9.91 9.70 -11.02
CA CYS A 654 -9.77 8.45 -10.29
C CYS A 654 -11.04 7.60 -10.37
N ALA A 655 -12.22 8.23 -10.30
CA ALA A 655 -13.50 7.55 -10.41
C ALA A 655 -13.66 6.77 -11.72
N MET A 656 -12.97 7.16 -12.80
CA MET A 656 -12.99 6.42 -14.08
C MET A 656 -12.44 5.00 -13.95
N GLY A 657 -11.49 4.78 -13.04
CA GLY A 657 -11.01 3.45 -12.66
C GLY A 657 -12.10 2.57 -12.01
N SER A 658 -13.17 3.18 -11.52
CA SER A 658 -14.29 2.56 -10.81
C SER A 658 -15.63 2.66 -11.54
N TYR A 659 -15.67 3.29 -12.72
CA TYR A 659 -16.90 3.42 -13.51
C TYR A 659 -17.44 2.07 -13.99
N ASP A 660 -18.77 2.03 -14.14
CA ASP A 660 -19.43 1.02 -14.96
C ASP A 660 -18.82 1.02 -16.38
N ASN A 661 -18.50 -0.18 -16.88
CA ASN A 661 -17.78 -0.33 -18.13
C ASN A 661 -18.61 0.09 -19.36
N ALA A 662 -19.93 -0.14 -19.35
CA ALA A 662 -20.79 0.26 -20.46
C ALA A 662 -20.89 1.79 -20.53
N TYR A 663 -21.09 2.44 -19.37
CA TYR A 663 -21.03 3.88 -19.25
C TYR A 663 -19.68 4.45 -19.71
N CYS A 664 -18.57 3.88 -19.26
CA CYS A 664 -17.23 4.36 -19.62
C CYS A 664 -16.96 4.20 -21.13
N SER A 665 -17.41 3.10 -21.75
CA SER A 665 -17.31 2.90 -23.20
C SER A 665 -18.06 3.98 -23.99
N LYS A 666 -19.29 4.33 -23.56
CA LYS A 666 -20.04 5.48 -24.11
C LYS A 666 -19.28 6.78 -23.91
N LEU A 667 -18.77 7.02 -22.69
CA LEU A 667 -18.08 8.24 -22.31
C LEU A 667 -16.84 8.50 -23.19
N PHE A 668 -16.06 7.46 -23.51
CA PHE A 668 -14.88 7.57 -24.37
C PHE A 668 -15.16 8.23 -25.73
N ARG A 669 -16.37 8.07 -26.29
CA ARG A 669 -16.78 8.77 -27.52
C ARG A 669 -16.80 10.28 -27.34
N LEU A 670 -17.36 10.74 -26.21
CA LEU A 670 -17.39 12.16 -25.85
C LEU A 670 -15.97 12.66 -25.56
N LEU A 671 -15.18 11.94 -24.77
CA LEU A 671 -13.81 12.34 -24.43
C LEU A 671 -12.94 12.51 -25.69
N LYS A 672 -13.09 11.61 -26.66
CA LYS A 672 -12.38 11.72 -27.93
C LYS A 672 -12.86 12.92 -28.76
N ALA A 673 -14.17 13.17 -28.79
CA ALA A 673 -14.76 14.25 -29.56
C ALA A 673 -14.51 15.63 -28.94
N SER A 674 -14.42 15.72 -27.61
CA SER A 674 -14.13 16.97 -26.91
C SER A 674 -12.69 17.41 -27.11
N GLY A 675 -11.74 16.47 -27.24
CA GLY A 675 -10.32 16.77 -27.47
C GLY A 675 -9.59 17.29 -26.23
N ILE A 676 -10.15 17.08 -25.03
CA ILE A 676 -9.53 17.45 -23.76
C ILE A 676 -8.31 16.57 -23.45
N ASN A 677 -7.47 17.06 -22.54
CA ASN A 677 -6.27 16.37 -22.04
C ASN A 677 -6.54 15.74 -20.67
N PHE A 678 -5.73 14.76 -20.29
CA PHE A 678 -5.80 14.08 -18.99
C PHE A 678 -4.45 14.07 -18.29
N ILE A 679 -4.46 14.29 -16.98
CA ILE A 679 -3.29 14.13 -16.11
C ILE A 679 -3.61 13.10 -15.05
N SER A 680 -2.72 12.11 -14.88
CA SER A 680 -2.80 11.11 -13.82
C SER A 680 -1.63 11.28 -12.85
N CYS A 681 -1.90 11.19 -11.56
CA CYS A 681 -0.88 11.30 -10.50
C CYS A 681 -0.71 9.94 -9.81
N PRO A 682 -0.06 8.94 -10.45
CA PRO A 682 -0.17 7.54 -10.05
C PRO A 682 0.34 7.26 -8.63
N THR A 683 1.41 7.94 -8.18
CA THR A 683 1.91 7.79 -6.80
C THR A 683 1.00 8.41 -5.76
N GLU A 684 0.31 9.49 -6.12
CA GLU A 684 -0.64 10.17 -5.26
C GLU A 684 -1.92 9.34 -5.14
N SER A 685 -2.50 8.96 -6.28
CA SER A 685 -3.75 8.22 -6.32
C SER A 685 -3.60 6.83 -5.69
N ILE A 686 -2.50 6.11 -5.91
CA ILE A 686 -2.30 4.81 -5.24
C ILE A 686 -2.15 4.94 -3.71
N HIS A 687 -1.79 6.14 -3.22
CA HIS A 687 -1.70 6.46 -1.81
C HIS A 687 -3.05 6.86 -1.20
N LEU A 688 -3.79 7.75 -1.87
CA LEU A 688 -5.04 8.36 -1.38
C LEU A 688 -6.30 7.54 -1.68
N GLN A 689 -6.31 6.80 -2.79
CA GLN A 689 -7.45 6.02 -3.26
C GLN A 689 -7.36 4.58 -2.75
N GLY A 690 -8.45 3.82 -2.88
CA GLY A 690 -8.60 2.48 -2.28
C GLY A 690 -8.64 2.48 -0.75
N ARG A 691 -8.66 3.66 -0.12
CA ARG A 691 -8.69 3.82 1.35
C ARG A 691 -10.03 3.44 1.96
N PHE A 692 -11.11 3.55 1.20
CA PHE A 692 -12.46 3.17 1.62
C PHE A 692 -12.85 1.73 1.26
N ASP A 693 -11.98 1.01 0.53
CA ASP A 693 -12.14 -0.42 0.29
C ASP A 693 -11.57 -1.23 1.45
N SER A 694 -12.22 -2.36 1.78
CA SER A 694 -11.60 -3.43 2.54
C SER A 694 -10.69 -4.26 1.61
N TRP A 695 -11.20 -5.39 1.10
CA TRP A 695 -10.55 -6.27 0.14
C TRP A 695 -11.59 -6.88 -0.83
N PRO A 696 -11.28 -7.01 -2.14
CA PRO A 696 -10.07 -6.54 -2.82
C PRO A 696 -9.96 -5.00 -2.80
N LYS A 697 -8.74 -4.49 -2.68
CA LYS A 697 -8.47 -3.04 -2.67
C LYS A 697 -8.20 -2.58 -4.10
N ARG A 698 -8.99 -1.64 -4.61
CA ARG A 698 -8.77 -1.09 -5.96
C ARG A 698 -7.50 -0.25 -6.01
N ARG A 699 -6.99 -0.05 -7.24
CA ARG A 699 -5.85 0.84 -7.50
C ARG A 699 -6.23 2.32 -7.38
N GLY A 700 -7.46 2.67 -7.78
CA GLY A 700 -7.97 4.04 -7.73
C GLY A 700 -7.28 5.01 -8.71
N VAL A 701 -6.63 4.49 -9.76
CA VAL A 701 -6.04 5.28 -10.85
C VAL A 701 -7.00 5.28 -12.06
N THR A 702 -7.00 6.37 -12.83
CA THR A 702 -7.78 6.46 -14.08
C THR A 702 -7.30 5.47 -15.15
N ARG A 703 -8.05 5.36 -16.25
CA ARG A 703 -7.82 4.40 -17.35
C ARG A 703 -6.77 4.89 -18.35
N VAL A 704 -5.56 5.18 -17.86
CA VAL A 704 -4.48 5.83 -18.64
C VAL A 704 -4.18 5.09 -19.94
N ALA A 705 -3.99 3.78 -19.85
CA ALA A 705 -3.62 2.97 -21.00
C ALA A 705 -4.73 2.93 -22.06
N GLU A 706 -6.00 2.92 -21.64
CA GLU A 706 -7.15 2.96 -22.54
C GLU A 706 -7.30 4.34 -23.20
N LEU A 707 -7.09 5.43 -22.46
CA LEU A 707 -7.10 6.80 -23.00
C LEU A 707 -6.03 6.96 -24.09
N ASP A 708 -4.79 6.54 -23.83
CA ASP A 708 -3.69 6.57 -24.80
C ASP A 708 -4.03 5.76 -26.07
N ARG A 709 -4.49 4.52 -25.90
CA ARG A 709 -4.88 3.64 -27.04
C ARG A 709 -6.08 4.18 -27.83
N ALA A 710 -6.94 4.99 -27.22
CA ALA A 710 -8.01 5.72 -27.91
C ALA A 710 -7.50 7.00 -28.62
N GLY A 711 -6.21 7.30 -28.52
CA GLY A 711 -5.57 8.50 -29.05
C GLY A 711 -6.02 9.79 -28.34
N ILE A 712 -6.35 9.69 -27.06
CA ILE A 712 -6.63 10.83 -26.18
C ILE A 712 -5.31 11.18 -25.47
N ASN A 713 -5.02 12.48 -25.36
CA ASN A 713 -3.78 12.90 -24.71
C ASN A 713 -3.87 12.65 -23.20
N VAL A 714 -2.92 11.89 -22.66
CA VAL A 714 -2.79 11.60 -21.23
C VAL A 714 -1.33 11.65 -20.81
N CYS A 715 -1.05 12.16 -19.61
CA CYS A 715 0.31 12.21 -19.07
C CYS A 715 0.36 12.02 -17.55
N PHE A 716 1.58 11.92 -17.01
CA PHE A 716 1.83 11.72 -15.59
C PHE A 716 2.36 12.99 -14.89
N ALA A 717 2.05 13.12 -13.60
CA ALA A 717 2.46 14.23 -12.74
C ALA A 717 2.78 13.77 -11.30
N GLN A 718 3.55 14.56 -10.56
CA GLN A 718 3.89 14.26 -9.16
C GLN A 718 2.77 14.60 -8.17
N ASP A 719 2.01 15.65 -8.44
CA ASP A 719 1.01 16.25 -7.54
C ASP A 719 1.58 16.90 -6.27
N SER A 720 2.17 16.09 -5.40
CA SER A 720 2.56 16.52 -4.07
C SER A 720 4.02 16.22 -3.75
N ILE A 721 4.66 17.17 -3.06
CA ILE A 721 6.02 17.02 -2.52
C ILE A 721 5.99 17.47 -1.05
N GLN A 722 6.01 16.49 -0.15
CA GLN A 722 6.06 16.61 1.30
C GLN A 722 5.01 17.58 1.85
N ASP A 723 3.74 17.33 1.56
CA ASP A 723 2.61 18.20 1.90
C ASP A 723 1.54 17.44 2.73
N PRO A 724 0.37 18.03 3.02
CA PRO A 724 -0.68 17.38 3.81
C PRO A 724 -1.29 16.10 3.21
N TRP A 725 -1.11 15.89 1.91
CA TRP A 725 -1.65 14.72 1.20
C TRP A 725 -0.59 13.65 1.00
N TYR A 726 0.66 14.03 0.70
CA TYR A 726 1.74 13.10 0.42
C TYR A 726 3.02 13.40 1.20
N PRO A 727 3.53 12.45 2.00
CA PRO A 727 4.69 12.69 2.86
C PRO A 727 6.04 12.60 2.14
N LEU A 728 6.09 12.10 0.91
CA LEU A 728 7.33 11.89 0.14
C LEU A 728 7.43 12.90 -1.02
N GLY A 729 8.16 12.56 -2.08
CA GLY A 729 8.37 13.41 -3.26
C GLY A 729 9.74 14.08 -3.23
N ASN A 730 10.37 14.15 -4.41
CA ASN A 730 11.74 14.65 -4.56
C ASN A 730 11.96 15.41 -5.87
N GLY A 731 10.92 15.68 -6.65
CA GLY A 731 11.02 16.35 -7.94
C GLY A 731 11.32 15.44 -9.14
N ASN A 732 11.58 14.14 -8.94
CA ASN A 732 11.94 13.22 -10.01
C ASN A 732 10.73 12.62 -10.73
N ILE A 733 10.42 13.14 -11.92
CA ILE A 733 9.30 12.65 -12.73
C ILE A 733 9.50 11.20 -13.25
N LEU A 734 10.74 10.71 -13.39
CA LEU A 734 10.99 9.33 -13.85
C LEU A 734 10.52 8.29 -12.84
N ARG A 735 10.48 8.65 -11.55
CA ARG A 735 9.91 7.80 -10.50
C ARG A 735 8.40 7.67 -10.66
N ILE A 736 7.75 8.76 -11.08
CA ILE A 736 6.31 8.79 -11.33
C ILE A 736 5.98 8.01 -12.59
N LEU A 737 6.78 8.17 -13.65
CA LEU A 737 6.65 7.39 -14.87
C LEU A 737 6.71 5.90 -14.55
N ASP A 738 7.72 5.46 -13.80
CA ASP A 738 7.87 4.06 -13.40
C ASP A 738 6.64 3.53 -12.66
N ALA A 739 6.17 4.25 -11.64
CA ALA A 739 4.96 3.88 -10.90
C ALA A 739 3.71 3.85 -11.81
N GLY A 740 3.55 4.84 -12.69
CA GLY A 740 2.45 4.94 -13.63
C GLY A 740 2.37 3.74 -14.57
N LEU A 741 3.51 3.34 -15.16
CA LEU A 741 3.56 2.19 -16.07
C LEU A 741 3.19 0.88 -15.36
N HIS A 742 3.65 0.68 -14.13
CA HIS A 742 3.28 -0.49 -13.32
C HIS A 742 1.79 -0.52 -12.99
N ILE A 743 1.28 0.56 -12.40
CA ILE A 743 -0.10 0.63 -11.89
C ILE A 743 -1.12 0.63 -13.04
N CYS A 744 -0.76 1.17 -14.21
CA CYS A 744 -1.65 1.23 -15.37
C CYS A 744 -1.50 0.05 -16.33
N HIS A 745 -0.68 -0.96 -16.01
CA HIS A 745 -0.40 -2.10 -16.91
C HIS A 745 0.14 -1.70 -18.28
N MET A 746 1.18 -0.86 -18.30
CA MET A 746 1.83 -0.35 -19.51
C MET A 746 3.31 -0.76 -19.56
N LEU A 747 3.60 -1.99 -19.13
CA LEU A 747 4.94 -2.60 -19.19
C LEU A 747 5.10 -3.50 -20.43
N GLY A 748 4.21 -3.36 -21.42
CA GLY A 748 4.39 -4.00 -22.72
C GLY A 748 5.61 -3.43 -23.43
N TYR A 749 6.19 -4.22 -24.35
CA TYR A 749 7.35 -3.79 -25.14
C TYR A 749 7.10 -2.44 -25.85
N ASP A 750 5.96 -2.32 -26.54
CA ASP A 750 5.61 -1.10 -27.28
C ASP A 750 5.26 0.08 -26.38
N ASP A 751 4.88 -0.16 -25.13
CA ASP A 751 4.64 0.92 -24.15
C ASP A 751 5.98 1.47 -23.68
N LEU A 752 6.93 0.60 -23.33
CA LEU A 752 8.26 0.96 -22.84
C LEU A 752 9.14 1.67 -23.90
N GLN A 753 8.96 1.36 -25.18
CA GLN A 753 9.72 2.00 -26.26
C GLN A 753 9.34 3.47 -26.52
N ARG A 754 8.26 3.97 -25.92
CA ARG A 754 7.78 5.36 -26.04
C ARG A 754 7.32 5.96 -24.71
N CYS A 755 7.68 5.36 -23.58
CA CYS A 755 7.13 5.74 -22.29
C CYS A 755 7.49 7.16 -21.86
N LEU A 756 8.56 7.78 -22.41
CA LEU A 756 8.87 9.17 -22.10
C LEU A 756 7.83 10.17 -22.64
N ASP A 757 6.95 9.77 -23.58
CA ASP A 757 5.78 10.56 -24.01
C ASP A 757 4.98 11.02 -22.77
N PHE A 758 4.85 10.10 -21.81
CA PHE A 758 4.38 10.19 -20.42
C PHE A 758 4.63 11.50 -19.69
N VAL A 759 5.82 12.05 -19.89
CA VAL A 759 6.43 13.07 -19.02
C VAL A 759 7.14 14.16 -19.82
N THR A 760 6.95 14.15 -21.15
CA THR A 760 7.51 15.13 -22.10
C THR A 760 6.41 15.63 -23.03
N ASP A 761 6.26 15.03 -24.20
CA ASP A 761 5.43 15.53 -25.30
C ASP A 761 3.94 15.62 -24.92
N ASN A 762 3.38 14.62 -24.24
CA ASN A 762 1.97 14.62 -23.84
C ASN A 762 1.69 15.70 -22.78
N SER A 763 2.61 15.87 -21.83
CA SER A 763 2.54 16.92 -20.82
C SER A 763 2.68 18.31 -21.43
N ALA A 764 3.60 18.50 -22.39
CA ALA A 764 3.75 19.75 -23.11
C ALA A 764 2.49 20.13 -23.91
N ARG A 765 1.80 19.12 -24.48
CA ARG A 765 0.50 19.29 -25.12
C ARG A 765 -0.59 19.70 -24.12
N ALA A 766 -0.65 19.07 -22.95
CA ALA A 766 -1.60 19.48 -21.89
C ALA A 766 -1.36 20.91 -21.39
N LEU A 767 -0.10 21.36 -21.42
CA LEU A 767 0.29 22.74 -21.09
C LEU A 767 0.11 23.75 -22.23
N CYS A 768 -0.30 23.30 -23.42
CA CYS A 768 -0.41 24.14 -24.61
C CYS A 768 0.90 24.88 -24.97
N LEU A 769 2.06 24.24 -24.78
CA LEU A 769 3.36 24.88 -25.03
C LEU A 769 3.64 25.12 -26.52
N GLY A 770 3.04 24.33 -27.42
CA GLY A 770 3.17 24.49 -28.87
C GLY A 770 4.63 24.47 -29.33
N ASP A 771 5.01 25.40 -30.19
CA ASP A 771 6.37 25.51 -30.73
C ASP A 771 7.43 25.97 -29.73
N ASN A 772 7.04 26.32 -28.50
CA ASN A 772 7.99 26.62 -27.42
C ASN A 772 8.59 25.34 -26.79
N TYR A 773 8.19 24.15 -27.25
CA TYR A 773 8.65 22.87 -26.71
C TYR A 773 9.05 21.88 -27.83
N GLY A 774 10.03 21.01 -27.56
CA GLY A 774 10.45 19.94 -28.47
C GLY A 774 11.73 20.25 -29.25
N LEU A 775 12.44 19.18 -29.64
CA LEU A 775 13.72 19.29 -30.37
C LEU A 775 13.47 19.38 -31.87
N ALA A 776 13.19 20.59 -32.34
CA ALA A 776 13.09 20.90 -33.75
C ALA A 776 13.81 22.22 -34.06
N GLU A 777 14.31 22.36 -35.29
CA GLU A 777 14.95 23.59 -35.74
C GLU A 777 13.99 24.78 -35.61
N GLY A 778 14.50 25.91 -35.12
CA GLY A 778 13.72 27.11 -34.85
C GLY A 778 12.94 27.10 -33.53
N ARG A 779 13.01 26.05 -32.71
CA ARG A 779 12.43 26.02 -31.36
C ARG A 779 13.44 26.49 -30.29
N PRO A 780 12.98 26.87 -29.09
CA PRO A 780 13.89 27.24 -27.99
C PRO A 780 14.91 26.13 -27.67
N ALA A 781 16.15 26.53 -27.39
CA ALA A 781 17.22 25.62 -26.98
C ALA A 781 17.07 25.22 -25.50
N ASN A 782 15.99 24.50 -25.22
CA ASN A 782 15.68 23.88 -23.94
C ASN A 782 15.76 22.37 -24.13
N LEU A 783 16.71 21.70 -23.47
CA LEU A 783 16.90 20.25 -23.62
C LEU A 783 17.70 19.64 -22.47
N LEU A 784 17.64 18.31 -22.36
CA LEU A 784 18.38 17.51 -21.39
C LEU A 784 19.24 16.49 -22.10
N ILE A 785 20.36 16.12 -21.47
CA ILE A 785 21.10 14.89 -21.77
C ILE A 785 20.89 13.92 -20.61
N LEU A 786 20.22 12.79 -20.88
CA LEU A 786 20.00 11.73 -19.90
C LEU A 786 21.12 10.70 -19.95
N ASP A 787 21.47 10.11 -18.81
CA ASP A 787 22.37 8.95 -18.78
C ASP A 787 21.67 7.66 -19.25
N ALA A 788 21.14 7.64 -20.48
CA ALA A 788 20.50 6.50 -21.13
C ALA A 788 20.54 6.63 -22.65
N GLY A 789 20.35 5.53 -23.37
CA GLY A 789 20.34 5.51 -24.84
C GLY A 789 18.95 5.59 -25.48
N ASN A 790 17.89 5.28 -24.73
CA ASN A 790 16.50 5.24 -25.20
C ASN A 790 15.52 5.31 -24.01
N ASP A 791 14.22 5.38 -24.32
CA ASP A 791 13.11 5.45 -23.36
C ASP A 791 13.12 4.31 -22.33
N TYR A 792 13.27 3.06 -22.79
CA TYR A 792 13.30 1.87 -21.94
C TYR A 792 14.43 1.94 -20.90
N GLU A 793 15.66 2.23 -21.34
CA GLU A 793 16.80 2.37 -20.43
C GLU A 793 16.67 3.58 -19.50
N ALA A 794 16.04 4.66 -19.96
CA ALA A 794 15.81 5.85 -19.15
C ALA A 794 14.92 5.53 -17.94
N VAL A 795 13.79 4.84 -18.15
CA VAL A 795 12.91 4.44 -17.05
C VAL A 795 13.49 3.30 -16.21
N ARG A 796 14.03 2.25 -16.84
CA ARG A 796 14.56 1.06 -16.16
C ARG A 796 15.68 1.39 -15.18
N ARG A 797 16.58 2.30 -15.56
CA ARG A 797 17.72 2.71 -14.72
C ARG A 797 17.45 3.91 -13.85
N GLN A 798 16.27 4.53 -13.97
CA GLN A 798 15.99 5.84 -13.38
C GLN A 798 17.11 6.83 -13.74
N ALA A 799 17.36 6.95 -15.05
CA ALA A 799 18.55 7.60 -15.59
C ALA A 799 18.70 9.04 -15.08
N ARG A 800 19.91 9.37 -14.63
CA ARG A 800 20.25 10.70 -14.11
C ARG A 800 20.27 11.71 -15.25
N VAL A 801 19.76 12.92 -14.99
CA VAL A 801 19.98 14.08 -15.87
C VAL A 801 21.43 14.52 -15.71
N LEU A 802 22.22 14.37 -16.77
CA LEU A 802 23.63 14.76 -16.81
C LEU A 802 23.79 16.25 -17.11
N THR A 803 23.01 16.76 -18.06
CA THR A 803 23.08 18.16 -18.45
C THR A 803 21.66 18.68 -18.66
N SER A 804 21.35 19.85 -18.13
CA SER A 804 20.12 20.60 -18.42
C SER A 804 20.49 21.93 -19.05
N ILE A 805 19.93 22.20 -20.23
CA ILE A 805 20.16 23.43 -20.99
C ILE A 805 18.82 24.17 -21.09
N ARG A 806 18.84 25.46 -20.78
CA ARG A 806 17.70 26.37 -20.89
C ARG A 806 18.15 27.65 -21.57
N HIS A 807 17.39 28.07 -22.59
CA HIS A 807 17.68 29.22 -23.43
C HIS A 807 19.13 29.22 -23.95
N GLY A 808 19.62 28.04 -24.37
CA GLY A 808 20.97 27.83 -24.89
C GLY A 808 22.09 27.89 -23.84
N ARG A 809 21.77 27.90 -22.54
CA ARG A 809 22.75 27.93 -21.45
C ARG A 809 22.64 26.69 -20.58
N VAL A 810 23.78 26.11 -20.18
CA VAL A 810 23.80 25.02 -19.19
C VAL A 810 23.40 25.57 -17.82
N ILE A 811 22.30 25.07 -17.26
CA ILE A 811 21.81 25.44 -15.92
C ILE A 811 22.05 24.34 -14.88
N LEU A 812 22.38 23.13 -15.33
CA LEU A 812 22.76 22.00 -14.47
C LEU A 812 23.76 21.10 -15.21
N GLN A 813 24.78 20.66 -14.48
CA GLN A 813 25.75 19.66 -14.93
C GLN A 813 25.98 18.65 -13.81
N ARG A 814 25.96 17.36 -14.14
CA ARG A 814 26.37 16.25 -13.28
C ARG A 814 27.48 15.46 -13.94
N GLU A 815 28.36 14.92 -13.11
CA GLU A 815 29.28 13.88 -13.54
C GLU A 815 28.55 12.54 -13.70
N VAL A 816 29.04 11.74 -14.63
CA VAL A 816 28.61 10.34 -14.82
C VAL A 816 29.01 9.55 -13.57
N GLU A 817 28.13 8.66 -13.12
CA GLU A 817 28.40 7.85 -11.93
C GLU A 817 29.52 6.82 -12.19
N HIS A 818 30.57 6.86 -11.37
CA HIS A 818 31.70 5.94 -11.45
C HIS A 818 31.79 5.10 -10.16
N ILE A 819 31.38 3.83 -10.24
CA ILE A 819 31.53 2.88 -9.12
C ILE A 819 32.96 2.33 -9.14
N ARG A 820 33.69 2.52 -8.03
CA ARG A 820 35.06 1.99 -7.87
C ARG A 820 35.00 0.67 -7.12
N TYR A 821 35.64 -0.35 -7.70
CA TYR A 821 35.87 -1.64 -7.05
C TYR A 821 37.35 -1.68 -6.61
N PRO A 822 37.67 -1.51 -5.32
CA PRO A 822 39.05 -1.61 -4.83
C PRO A 822 39.62 -2.99 -5.15
N ALA A 823 40.84 -3.02 -5.69
CA ALA A 823 41.53 -4.22 -6.16
C ALA A 823 41.92 -5.19 -5.03
#